data_AF-A0A813F4E7-F1
#
_entry.id   AF-A0A813F4E7-F1
#
_cell.length_a   1.000
_cell.length_b   1.000
_cell.length_c   1.000
_cell.angle_alpha   90.00
_cell.angle_beta   90.00
_cell.angle_gamma   90.00
#
_symmetry.space_group_name_H-M   'P 1'
#
loop_
_entity.id
_entity.type
_entity.pdbx_description
1 polymer ?
#
loop_
_entity_poly.entity_id
_entity_poly.type
_entity_poly.pdbx_seq_one_letter_code
_entity_poly.pdbx_strand_id
1 'polypeptide(L)'
;MELKQVGNPVELFTKPYSSLSFFQGSSSSSSTASGSLFAICLSSPPCGKKKAGSDWDRLRARLAPVLQVTGFNLLSQARALRPKMLLRRSVWEDRAQLPRTLRPVPWKLLGDDAFRRGDYWEACGAYARRLEELQVQLPRVRVSDSDEDVDEQDVSLNAAQAEAAPSSGFDLVPEAAKQLTTKPCFGARLAKARAACRLAPRWARPWSRLGQAAWPASAALQREAVEAFAKSVELEPSWPGVLALQQALAQLEGPCPEAAHAAKERGNLAVAGGELGLGLATYTRGIAQLPATSSASPGAGQRPEQHGLLRGVLFCNRSAVFARLGSWAAAAADAREAVSHQPGLVSAHCQLGVALLGSGQHQEAYVEFAKGMQLDPEHRVALKKGRNTCLKELVLWKSNSAKARFTARFWIDQKRPKGSTRVFAFSELHFEQKCNEDWAHAIDDFAFQDDVIVVSGNVADTTVGIIRGLRTLKSKFRRVFYTVGSHEMQIQHSEFAKYPDSFSKLHAIFSACDELGVDVFPAPVCDGVLVAPLLSWCSAEFDQQDPFPDPNAHFHRRSRWPMDADLQVWKYMMKLNEPFLKLPRYETVITFSHFLPRQGLPFDKSRKNAIKAVGCDMIDEQARALGTKLHAFGAGRVRHAQVHAGVRYVSAPLGLEAEWPKDHPPRLMMVYDGKSLCMQEWGADGEPPLGFVKRVLHTVFLPMPGLREIDLRKVKLALQKLEQLPGILASFERLGCRKKDKETLSKEALFPELSGEMSHALTLVAEDLDSLKGLLRSDAYKREWMPAVSPHVRGELLAFCMPLGLDLVTAKKPDPALLLFGLRLGPEVKDDSDEFGKMQKAVEAINKLPGVDGKLSVALQPLGFGRFSHPELLAELGVEDHSAGLTHCFAVLSVHEWSCFMC
;
A
#
# COMPACT_ATOMS: atom_id res chain seq x y z
N MET A 1 -51.41 -11.60 0.90
CA MET A 1 -50.47 -12.22 -0.07
C MET A 1 -49.71 -13.31 0.65
N GLU A 2 -49.81 -14.56 0.21
CA GLU A 2 -49.00 -15.66 0.74
C GLU A 2 -47.60 -15.62 0.10
N LEU A 3 -46.56 -15.72 0.94
CA LEU A 3 -45.16 -15.79 0.53
C LEU A 3 -44.69 -17.25 0.57
N LYS A 4 -44.26 -17.80 -0.56
CA LYS A 4 -43.67 -19.15 -0.65
C LYS A 4 -42.15 -19.06 -0.64
N GLN A 5 -41.51 -19.95 0.11
CA GLN A 5 -40.04 -20.02 0.15
C GLN A 5 -39.49 -20.50 -1.21
N VAL A 6 -38.45 -19.82 -1.68
CA VAL A 6 -37.75 -20.13 -2.93
C VAL A 6 -36.39 -20.73 -2.58
N GLY A 7 -36.23 -22.03 -2.88
CA GLY A 7 -34.98 -22.76 -2.66
C GLY A 7 -34.69 -23.12 -1.20
N ASN A 8 -33.54 -23.76 -1.00
CA ASN A 8 -33.06 -24.16 0.32
C ASN A 8 -32.47 -22.96 1.09
N PRO A 9 -32.59 -22.93 2.42
CA PRO A 9 -31.93 -21.91 3.23
C PRO A 9 -30.41 -21.92 3.02
N VAL A 10 -29.81 -20.73 2.90
CA VAL A 10 -28.36 -20.57 2.83
C VAL A 10 -27.83 -20.42 4.24
N GLU A 11 -27.06 -21.41 4.69
CA GLU A 11 -26.43 -21.38 6.00
C GLU A 11 -25.27 -20.38 6.03
N LEU A 12 -25.26 -19.53 7.05
CA LEU A 12 -24.22 -18.55 7.32
C LEU A 12 -23.43 -18.97 8.55
N PHE A 13 -22.13 -19.19 8.38
CA PHE A 13 -21.17 -19.49 9.45
C PHE A 13 -20.86 -18.23 10.30
N THR A 14 -21.90 -17.65 10.87
CA THR A 14 -21.87 -16.46 11.73
C THR A 14 -21.93 -16.86 13.21
N LYS A 15 -21.55 -15.95 14.11
CA LYS A 15 -21.81 -16.08 15.55
C LYS A 15 -22.82 -15.00 15.96
N PRO A 16 -24.06 -15.36 16.35
CA PRO A 16 -24.64 -16.72 16.40
C PRO A 16 -24.87 -17.32 15.00
N TYR A 17 -24.90 -18.65 14.91
CA TYR A 17 -25.15 -19.37 13.65
C TYR A 17 -26.50 -18.96 13.06
N SER A 18 -26.53 -18.60 11.78
CA SER A 18 -27.67 -17.94 11.14
C SER A 18 -27.91 -18.49 9.75
N SER A 19 -29.13 -18.37 9.23
CA SER A 19 -29.48 -18.80 7.88
C SER A 19 -30.29 -17.72 7.15
N LEU A 20 -30.17 -17.69 5.82
CA LEU A 20 -30.95 -16.84 4.93
C LEU A 20 -31.97 -17.66 4.16
N SER A 21 -33.22 -17.21 4.13
CA SER A 21 -34.29 -17.83 3.33
C SER A 21 -34.93 -16.78 2.43
N PHE A 22 -35.19 -17.16 1.19
CA PHE A 22 -35.79 -16.29 0.17
C PHE A 22 -37.26 -16.64 -0.02
N PHE A 23 -38.10 -15.64 -0.25
CA PHE A 23 -39.55 -15.80 -0.42
C PHE A 23 -40.07 -15.01 -1.61
N GLN A 24 -41.08 -15.55 -2.28
CA GLN A 24 -41.78 -14.93 -3.40
C GLN A 24 -43.30 -15.05 -3.21
N GLY A 25 -44.03 -13.96 -3.50
CA GLY A 25 -45.49 -13.93 -3.45
C GLY A 25 -46.12 -14.61 -4.66
N SER A 26 -47.13 -15.46 -4.45
CA SER A 26 -47.94 -16.03 -5.53
C SER A 26 -48.97 -15.01 -6.01
N SER A 27 -48.85 -14.52 -7.25
CA SER A 27 -49.89 -13.70 -7.89
C SER A 27 -51.01 -14.61 -8.40
N SER A 28 -52.14 -14.64 -7.70
CA SER A 28 -53.38 -15.18 -8.28
C SER A 28 -54.05 -14.09 -9.10
N SER A 29 -54.00 -14.26 -10.42
CA SER A 29 -54.92 -13.78 -11.46
C SER A 29 -55.50 -12.35 -11.41
N SER A 30 -55.26 -11.64 -12.52
CA SER A 30 -56.11 -10.61 -13.14
C SER A 30 -56.42 -9.33 -12.35
N SER A 31 -55.48 -8.37 -12.39
CA SER A 31 -55.76 -7.01 -12.87
C SER A 31 -54.45 -6.23 -12.88
N THR A 32 -54.17 -5.59 -14.00
CA THR A 32 -53.11 -4.62 -14.31
C THR A 32 -52.24 -4.11 -13.13
N ALA A 33 -50.93 -4.39 -13.24
CA ALA A 33 -49.80 -3.72 -12.58
C ALA A 33 -49.60 -3.89 -11.05
N SER A 34 -49.79 -5.09 -10.50
CA SER A 34 -49.32 -5.46 -9.14
C SER A 34 -48.03 -6.28 -9.21
N GLY A 35 -46.88 -5.67 -8.89
CA GLY A 35 -45.57 -6.34 -8.88
C GLY A 35 -45.48 -7.50 -7.88
N SER A 36 -44.77 -8.57 -8.27
CA SER A 36 -44.49 -9.73 -7.41
C SER A 36 -43.71 -9.30 -6.16
N LEU A 37 -44.20 -9.67 -4.97
CA LEU A 37 -43.59 -9.30 -3.70
C LEU A 37 -42.48 -10.31 -3.35
N PHE A 38 -41.28 -9.83 -3.02
CA PHE A 38 -40.14 -10.67 -2.65
C PHE A 38 -39.66 -10.31 -1.24
N ALA A 39 -39.27 -11.31 -0.46
CA ALA A 39 -38.74 -11.11 0.88
C ALA A 39 -37.51 -11.99 1.15
N ILE A 40 -36.59 -11.49 1.97
CA ILE A 40 -35.44 -12.24 2.47
C ILE A 40 -35.54 -12.26 3.99
N CYS A 41 -35.51 -13.46 4.57
CA CYS A 41 -35.52 -13.65 6.01
C CYS A 41 -34.12 -14.05 6.48
N LEU A 42 -33.57 -13.31 7.46
CA LEU A 42 -32.38 -13.69 8.20
C LEU A 42 -32.84 -14.26 9.55
N SER A 43 -32.55 -15.53 9.80
CA SER A 43 -32.97 -16.25 11.00
C SER A 43 -31.78 -16.85 11.76
N SER A 44 -31.90 -17.03 13.07
CA SER A 44 -30.87 -17.67 13.91
C SER A 44 -31.53 -18.44 15.06
N PRO A 45 -31.43 -19.78 15.09
CA PRO A 45 -32.03 -20.60 16.14
C PRO A 45 -31.56 -20.28 17.58
N PRO A 46 -30.26 -19.98 17.84
CA PRO A 46 -29.77 -19.59 19.17
C PRO A 46 -30.44 -18.34 19.76
N CYS A 47 -30.87 -17.40 18.91
CA CYS A 47 -31.49 -16.12 19.31
C CYS A 47 -32.92 -16.28 19.83
N GLY A 48 -33.62 -17.32 19.39
CA GLY A 48 -34.95 -17.68 19.90
C GLY A 48 -34.95 -18.03 21.39
N LYS A 49 -33.79 -18.41 21.95
CA LYS A 49 -33.61 -18.74 23.38
C LYS A 49 -32.94 -17.61 24.20
N LYS A 50 -32.90 -16.37 23.68
CA LYS A 50 -32.31 -15.15 24.30
C LYS A 50 -30.81 -15.19 24.68
N LYS A 51 -30.10 -16.31 24.55
CA LYS A 51 -28.66 -16.45 24.91
C LYS A 51 -27.69 -15.59 24.07
N ALA A 52 -28.06 -15.19 22.85
CA ALA A 52 -27.19 -14.47 21.90
C ALA A 52 -27.80 -13.16 21.35
N GLY A 53 -28.74 -12.54 22.09
CA GLY A 53 -29.51 -11.40 21.59
C GLY A 53 -28.67 -10.17 21.21
N SER A 54 -27.66 -9.82 22.01
CA SER A 54 -26.79 -8.66 21.75
C SER A 54 -25.89 -8.87 20.52
N ASP A 55 -25.37 -10.08 20.33
CA ASP A 55 -24.57 -10.44 19.15
C ASP A 55 -25.42 -10.50 17.89
N TRP A 56 -26.66 -10.95 18.02
CA TRP A 56 -27.64 -10.95 16.95
C TRP A 56 -28.04 -9.56 16.49
N ASP A 57 -28.25 -8.62 17.42
CA ASP A 57 -28.59 -7.25 17.05
C ASP A 57 -27.40 -6.55 16.36
N ARG A 58 -26.16 -6.82 16.79
CA ARG A 58 -24.93 -6.37 16.10
C ARG A 58 -24.79 -6.98 14.70
N LEU A 59 -25.03 -8.29 14.57
CA LEU A 59 -24.98 -9.00 13.29
C LEU A 59 -26.03 -8.44 12.33
N ARG A 60 -27.28 -8.30 12.79
CA ARG A 60 -28.39 -7.72 12.03
C ARG A 60 -28.09 -6.30 11.56
N ALA A 61 -27.56 -5.45 12.44
CA ALA A 61 -27.21 -4.06 12.10
C ALA A 61 -26.16 -3.96 10.97
N ARG A 62 -25.24 -4.93 10.88
CA ARG A 62 -24.20 -4.97 9.84
C ARG A 62 -24.65 -5.66 8.56
N LEU A 63 -25.46 -6.72 8.65
CA LEU A 63 -25.93 -7.49 7.49
C LEU A 63 -27.13 -6.85 6.79
N ALA A 64 -28.00 -6.12 7.50
CA ALA A 64 -29.17 -5.51 6.89
C ALA A 64 -28.83 -4.52 5.74
N PRO A 65 -27.84 -3.61 5.87
CA PRO A 65 -27.42 -2.76 4.76
C PRO A 65 -26.86 -3.55 3.58
N VAL A 66 -26.10 -4.62 3.84
CA VAL A 66 -25.54 -5.48 2.79
C VAL A 66 -26.65 -6.21 2.04
N LEU A 67 -27.59 -6.83 2.75
CA LEU A 67 -28.72 -7.53 2.14
C LEU A 67 -29.66 -6.60 1.36
N GLN A 68 -29.79 -5.33 1.78
CA GLN A 68 -30.52 -4.31 1.02
C GLN A 68 -29.84 -3.95 -0.30
N VAL A 69 -28.51 -4.02 -0.37
CA VAL A 69 -27.75 -3.65 -1.58
C VAL A 69 -27.54 -4.85 -2.50
N THR A 70 -27.25 -6.04 -1.95
CA THR A 70 -26.80 -7.20 -2.73
C THR A 70 -27.75 -8.40 -2.70
N GLY A 71 -28.56 -8.56 -1.65
CA GLY A 71 -29.38 -9.76 -1.45
C GLY A 71 -30.41 -10.01 -2.55
N PHE A 72 -30.99 -8.96 -3.12
CA PHE A 72 -31.97 -9.06 -4.19
C PHE A 72 -31.35 -9.18 -5.59
N ASN A 73 -30.05 -8.91 -5.75
CA ASN A 73 -29.34 -9.14 -7.03
C ASN A 73 -29.15 -10.64 -7.34
N LEU A 74 -29.21 -11.48 -6.30
CA LEU A 74 -29.13 -12.95 -6.41
C LEU A 74 -30.41 -13.57 -6.98
N LEU A 75 -31.56 -12.90 -6.85
CA LEU A 75 -32.80 -13.29 -7.51
C LEU A 75 -32.90 -12.56 -8.85
N SER A 76 -32.70 -13.28 -9.95
CA SER A 76 -32.73 -12.69 -11.31
C SER A 76 -34.02 -11.90 -11.58
N GLN A 77 -35.14 -12.35 -11.02
CA GLN A 77 -36.47 -11.73 -11.14
C GLN A 77 -36.67 -10.46 -10.29
N ALA A 78 -35.78 -10.17 -9.32
CA ALA A 78 -35.90 -9.04 -8.39
C ALA A 78 -34.92 -7.89 -8.68
N ARG A 79 -34.08 -8.01 -9.73
CA ARG A 79 -33.01 -7.04 -10.08
C ARG A 79 -33.52 -5.63 -10.40
N ALA A 80 -34.79 -5.47 -10.76
CA ALA A 80 -35.41 -4.18 -11.04
C ALA A 80 -36.13 -3.55 -9.82
N LEU A 81 -36.18 -4.25 -8.68
CA LEU A 81 -36.94 -3.83 -7.50
C LEU A 81 -36.00 -3.27 -6.42
N ARG A 82 -36.31 -2.09 -5.86
CA ARG A 82 -35.59 -1.55 -4.69
C ARG A 82 -36.18 -2.13 -3.40
N PRO A 83 -35.38 -2.84 -2.57
CA PRO A 83 -35.92 -3.48 -1.38
C PRO A 83 -36.22 -2.49 -0.25
N LYS A 84 -37.29 -2.78 0.51
CA LYS A 84 -37.76 -1.99 1.65
C LYS A 84 -37.85 -2.90 2.89
N MET A 85 -37.39 -2.43 4.05
CA MET A 85 -37.49 -3.19 5.30
C MET A 85 -38.94 -3.16 5.82
N LEU A 86 -39.56 -4.32 6.04
CA LEU A 86 -40.87 -4.40 6.67
C LEU A 86 -40.74 -4.02 8.16
N LEU A 87 -41.49 -3.01 8.60
CA LEU A 87 -41.51 -2.58 10.00
C LEU A 87 -41.99 -3.73 10.89
N ARG A 88 -41.35 -3.87 12.07
CA ARG A 88 -41.52 -5.02 12.96
C ARG A 88 -42.85 -5.03 13.74
N ARG A 89 -43.66 -3.96 13.65
CA ARG A 89 -44.99 -3.84 14.28
C ARG A 89 -45.92 -3.00 13.42
N SER A 90 -47.22 -3.29 13.51
CA SER A 90 -48.26 -2.47 12.93
C SER A 90 -48.20 -1.07 13.52
N VAL A 91 -48.29 -0.02 12.68
CA VAL A 91 -48.33 1.39 13.13
C VAL A 91 -49.68 1.73 13.80
N TRP A 92 -50.58 0.74 13.92
CA TRP A 92 -51.98 0.94 14.25
C TRP A 92 -52.33 0.60 15.71
N GLU A 93 -51.60 -0.31 16.36
CA GLU A 93 -52.00 -0.82 17.68
C GLU A 93 -51.68 0.10 18.87
N ASP A 94 -50.69 1.00 18.76
CA ASP A 94 -50.31 1.91 19.88
C ASP A 94 -51.08 3.25 19.89
N ARG A 95 -52.07 3.46 19.00
CA ARG A 95 -52.83 4.72 18.94
C ARG A 95 -53.78 4.94 20.12
N ALA A 96 -54.18 3.88 20.80
CA ALA A 96 -55.23 3.91 21.83
C ALA A 96 -54.72 4.38 23.21
N GLN A 97 -53.41 4.35 23.47
CA GLN A 97 -52.87 4.56 24.83
C GLN A 97 -52.00 5.83 24.99
N LEU A 98 -51.74 6.58 23.92
CA LEU A 98 -50.94 7.81 23.99
C LEU A 98 -51.82 9.07 24.14
N PRO A 99 -51.50 9.97 25.10
CA PRO A 99 -52.11 11.30 25.21
C PRO A 99 -52.03 12.06 23.88
N ARG A 100 -53.06 12.85 23.54
CA ARG A 100 -53.15 13.59 22.25
C ARG A 100 -51.91 14.43 21.92
N THR A 101 -51.19 14.91 22.95
CA THR A 101 -49.99 15.75 22.85
C THR A 101 -48.70 14.99 22.49
N LEU A 102 -48.68 13.66 22.63
CA LEU A 102 -47.50 12.81 22.43
C LEU A 102 -47.63 11.85 21.23
N ARG A 103 -48.65 12.00 20.39
CA ARG A 103 -48.77 11.19 19.17
C ARG A 103 -47.71 11.62 18.14
N PRO A 104 -46.86 10.71 17.62
CA PRO A 104 -45.93 11.04 16.55
C PRO A 104 -46.73 11.40 15.30
N VAL A 105 -46.50 12.60 14.75
CA VAL A 105 -47.34 13.09 13.66
C VAL A 105 -46.81 12.62 12.30
N PRO A 106 -47.50 11.70 11.59
CA PRO A 106 -46.94 11.00 10.43
C PRO A 106 -46.68 11.89 9.22
N TRP A 107 -47.44 12.98 9.09
CA TRP A 107 -47.47 13.80 7.87
C TRP A 107 -46.17 14.57 7.60
N LYS A 108 -45.49 15.06 8.63
CA LYS A 108 -44.18 15.73 8.47
C LYS A 108 -43.14 14.75 7.93
N LEU A 109 -43.10 13.55 8.50
CA LEU A 109 -42.15 12.50 8.13
C LEU A 109 -42.43 11.95 6.72
N LEU A 110 -43.71 11.78 6.37
CA LEU A 110 -44.17 11.39 5.04
C LEU A 110 -43.84 12.46 3.99
N GLY A 111 -44.05 13.73 4.34
CA GLY A 111 -43.64 14.86 3.51
C GLY A 111 -42.13 14.88 3.30
N ASP A 112 -41.33 14.76 4.36
CA ASP A 112 -39.86 14.82 4.31
C ASP A 112 -39.28 13.66 3.49
N ASP A 113 -39.96 12.51 3.48
CA ASP A 113 -39.59 11.32 2.72
C ASP A 113 -40.00 11.44 1.24
N ALA A 114 -41.24 11.84 0.94
CA ALA A 114 -41.71 12.13 -0.42
C ALA A 114 -40.85 13.19 -1.11
N PHE A 115 -40.47 14.21 -0.37
CA PHE A 115 -39.61 15.28 -0.83
C PHE A 115 -38.16 14.86 -1.11
N ARG A 116 -37.59 14.00 -0.26
CA ARG A 116 -36.26 13.40 -0.52
C ARG A 116 -36.28 12.49 -1.74
N ARG A 117 -37.44 11.91 -2.07
CA ARG A 117 -37.69 11.10 -3.28
C ARG A 117 -37.94 11.95 -4.54
N GLY A 118 -38.09 13.27 -4.41
CA GLY A 118 -38.42 14.18 -5.52
C GLY A 118 -39.90 14.19 -5.91
N ASP A 119 -40.77 13.57 -5.11
CA ASP A 119 -42.22 13.57 -5.31
C ASP A 119 -42.84 14.78 -4.61
N TYR A 120 -42.74 15.92 -5.28
CA TYR A 120 -43.11 17.21 -4.70
C TYR A 120 -44.62 17.32 -4.46
N TRP A 121 -45.45 16.65 -5.24
CA TRP A 121 -46.90 16.69 -5.11
C TRP A 121 -47.39 15.92 -3.88
N GLU A 122 -46.85 14.72 -3.65
CA GLU A 122 -47.13 13.92 -2.45
C GLU A 122 -46.65 14.65 -1.18
N ALA A 123 -45.47 15.28 -1.26
CA ALA A 123 -44.99 16.18 -0.23
C ALA A 123 -46.00 17.31 0.04
N CYS A 124 -46.54 17.98 -1.01
CA CYS A 124 -47.48 19.11 -0.86
C CYS A 124 -48.68 18.71 -0.02
N GLY A 125 -49.30 17.57 -0.39
CA GLY A 125 -50.49 17.05 0.26
C GLY A 125 -50.23 16.68 1.72
N ALA A 126 -49.07 16.09 2.02
CA ALA A 126 -48.69 15.71 3.38
C ALA A 126 -48.50 16.95 4.28
N TYR A 127 -47.80 17.99 3.80
CA TYR A 127 -47.62 19.21 4.59
C TYR A 127 -48.88 20.08 4.68
N ALA A 128 -49.70 20.14 3.62
CA ALA A 128 -50.98 20.85 3.65
C ALA A 128 -51.94 20.24 4.68
N ARG A 129 -52.05 18.90 4.72
CA ARG A 129 -52.82 18.20 5.77
C ARG A 129 -52.28 18.46 7.17
N ARG A 130 -50.97 18.61 7.30
CA ARG A 130 -50.37 18.96 8.58
C ARG A 130 -50.73 20.37 9.03
N LEU A 131 -50.81 21.32 8.11
CA LEU A 131 -51.22 22.70 8.38
C LEU A 131 -52.72 22.78 8.73
N GLU A 132 -53.56 22.00 8.05
CA GLU A 132 -54.99 21.86 8.36
C GLU A 132 -55.22 21.24 9.74
N GLU A 133 -54.52 20.16 10.11
CA GLU A 133 -54.59 19.54 11.44
C GLU A 133 -54.22 20.50 12.56
N LEU A 134 -53.32 21.44 12.28
CA LEU A 134 -52.85 22.45 13.23
C LEU A 134 -53.63 23.76 13.17
N GLN A 135 -54.70 23.81 12.37
CA GLN A 135 -55.60 24.95 12.21
C GLN A 135 -54.87 26.26 11.86
N VAL A 136 -53.74 26.17 11.15
CA VAL A 136 -52.99 27.35 10.69
C VAL A 136 -53.67 27.91 9.46
N GLN A 137 -54.37 29.04 9.60
CA GLN A 137 -54.97 29.73 8.46
C GLN A 137 -53.89 30.43 7.63
N LEU A 138 -53.66 29.95 6.41
CA LEU A 138 -52.83 30.67 5.43
C LEU A 138 -53.69 31.74 4.73
N PRO A 139 -53.19 32.98 4.54
CA PRO A 139 -53.90 33.99 3.77
C PRO A 139 -54.16 33.49 2.34
N ARG A 140 -55.43 33.44 1.93
CA ARG A 140 -55.80 33.12 0.55
C ARG A 140 -55.44 34.30 -0.35
N VAL A 141 -54.32 34.19 -1.07
CA VAL A 141 -54.03 35.09 -2.19
C VAL A 141 -55.00 34.71 -3.31
N ARG A 142 -55.97 35.59 -3.62
CA ARG A 142 -56.75 35.49 -4.86
C ARG A 142 -55.82 35.84 -6.01
N VAL A 143 -55.51 34.87 -6.86
CA VAL A 143 -54.90 35.12 -8.17
C VAL A 143 -56.07 35.20 -9.14
N SER A 144 -56.34 36.39 -9.68
CA SER A 144 -57.18 36.56 -10.86
C SER A 144 -56.34 36.26 -12.10
N ASP A 145 -56.82 35.36 -12.94
CA ASP A 145 -56.17 34.94 -14.20
C ASP A 145 -56.39 35.95 -15.35
N SER A 146 -56.37 37.25 -15.06
CA SER A 146 -56.42 38.27 -16.11
C SER A 146 -55.58 39.48 -15.75
N ASP A 147 -54.84 39.92 -16.75
CA ASP A 147 -54.22 41.22 -16.95
C ASP A 147 -52.69 41.26 -16.79
N GLU A 148 -52.10 41.31 -17.99
CA GLU A 148 -50.79 41.81 -18.36
C GLU A 148 -50.57 43.22 -17.76
N ASP A 149 -49.30 43.56 -17.52
CA ASP A 149 -48.80 44.89 -17.11
C ASP A 149 -49.19 45.38 -15.70
N VAL A 150 -48.29 45.18 -14.74
CA VAL A 150 -48.23 46.00 -13.52
C VAL A 150 -46.82 46.52 -13.31
N ASP A 151 -46.71 47.84 -13.40
CA ASP A 151 -45.55 48.69 -13.17
C ASP A 151 -44.85 48.48 -11.82
N GLU A 152 -43.56 48.81 -11.78
CA GLU A 152 -42.63 48.73 -10.64
C GLU A 152 -42.98 49.60 -9.41
N GLN A 153 -44.17 50.19 -9.28
CA GLN A 153 -44.42 51.25 -8.27
C GLN A 153 -45.44 50.99 -7.17
N ASP A 154 -46.20 49.88 -7.14
CA ASP A 154 -47.16 49.65 -6.05
C ASP A 154 -46.84 48.41 -5.20
N VAL A 155 -45.93 48.60 -4.24
CA VAL A 155 -45.84 47.74 -3.04
C VAL A 155 -46.00 48.62 -1.80
N SER A 156 -47.20 49.16 -1.61
CA SER A 156 -47.63 49.67 -0.30
C SER A 156 -48.15 48.49 0.54
N LEU A 157 -47.43 48.21 1.61
CA LEU A 157 -47.75 47.20 2.62
C LEU A 157 -48.95 47.66 3.46
N ASN A 158 -50.10 46.98 3.37
CA ASN A 158 -51.10 47.05 4.43
C ASN A 158 -50.66 46.16 5.61
N ALA A 159 -50.00 46.79 6.57
CA ALA A 159 -49.43 46.20 7.78
C ALA A 159 -50.45 45.85 8.88
N ALA A 160 -51.76 45.80 8.59
CA ALA A 160 -52.80 45.83 9.63
C ALA A 160 -53.55 44.51 9.91
N GLN A 161 -53.12 43.35 9.39
CA GLN A 161 -53.86 42.08 9.58
C GLN A 161 -53.02 40.91 10.11
N ALA A 162 -51.80 41.16 10.61
CA ALA A 162 -50.92 40.12 11.15
C ALA A 162 -50.88 40.05 12.70
N GLU A 163 -51.87 40.62 13.38
CA GLU A 163 -52.00 40.55 14.85
C GLU A 163 -53.14 39.60 15.26
N ALA A 164 -53.02 38.30 14.98
CA ALA A 164 -53.77 37.25 15.68
C ALA A 164 -53.33 35.84 15.23
N ALA A 165 -52.25 35.29 15.80
CA ALA A 165 -52.06 33.84 15.80
C ALA A 165 -51.24 33.40 17.03
N PRO A 166 -51.67 32.35 17.77
CA PRO A 166 -51.02 31.93 19.01
C PRO A 166 -49.68 31.23 18.76
N SER A 167 -48.80 31.37 19.76
CA SER A 167 -47.38 31.03 19.82
C SER A 167 -47.02 29.53 19.83
N SER A 168 -47.79 28.65 19.17
CA SER A 168 -47.53 27.20 19.18
C SER A 168 -47.46 26.62 17.77
N GLY A 169 -46.30 26.78 17.11
CA GLY A 169 -46.09 26.27 15.75
C GLY A 169 -44.65 26.32 15.28
N PHE A 170 -43.68 25.99 16.16
CA PHE A 170 -42.24 26.13 15.91
C PHE A 170 -41.64 25.19 14.83
N ASP A 171 -42.44 24.51 14.00
CA ASP A 171 -41.94 23.36 13.24
C ASP A 171 -42.52 23.14 11.81
N LEU A 172 -43.20 24.14 11.23
CA LEU A 172 -43.99 24.00 9.98
C LEU A 172 -43.62 24.93 8.83
N VAL A 173 -42.69 25.86 9.06
CA VAL A 173 -42.15 26.74 8.02
C VAL A 173 -41.24 26.04 6.96
N PRO A 174 -40.65 24.83 7.16
CA PRO A 174 -39.69 24.27 6.20
C PRO A 174 -40.23 23.99 4.80
N GLU A 175 -41.48 23.55 4.62
CA GLU A 175 -41.86 22.99 3.31
C GLU A 175 -42.66 23.93 2.40
N ALA A 176 -43.50 24.79 2.96
CA ALA A 176 -44.14 25.85 2.18
C ALA A 176 -43.08 26.71 1.45
N ALA A 177 -41.88 26.85 2.02
CA ALA A 177 -40.77 27.56 1.41
C ALA A 177 -40.06 26.79 0.26
N LYS A 178 -40.11 25.44 0.19
CA LYS A 178 -39.45 24.69 -0.90
C LYS A 178 -40.37 24.36 -2.08
N GLN A 179 -41.69 24.33 -1.89
CA GLN A 179 -42.62 24.07 -3.00
C GLN A 179 -42.95 25.31 -3.83
N LEU A 180 -42.60 26.48 -3.33
CA LEU A 180 -42.90 27.77 -3.95
C LEU A 180 -41.70 28.40 -4.66
N THR A 181 -40.54 27.74 -4.64
CA THR A 181 -39.33 28.16 -5.38
C THR A 181 -39.33 27.69 -6.83
N THR A 182 -40.16 26.71 -7.20
CA THR A 182 -40.19 26.06 -8.53
C THR A 182 -41.13 26.71 -9.56
N LYS A 183 -41.88 27.76 -9.20
CA LYS A 183 -42.64 28.62 -10.14
C LYS A 183 -41.91 29.95 -10.42
N PRO A 184 -42.09 30.57 -11.60
CA PRO A 184 -41.23 31.65 -12.12
C PRO A 184 -41.57 33.04 -11.58
N CYS A 185 -41.86 33.18 -10.28
CA CYS A 185 -42.09 34.50 -9.67
C CYS A 185 -41.00 34.78 -8.63
N PHE A 186 -39.94 35.45 -9.07
CA PHE A 186 -38.79 35.86 -8.24
C PHE A 186 -39.23 36.60 -6.96
N GLY A 187 -40.16 37.56 -7.06
CA GLY A 187 -40.64 38.36 -5.91
C GLY A 187 -41.35 37.55 -4.82
N ALA A 188 -42.18 36.58 -5.20
CA ALA A 188 -42.90 35.72 -4.24
C ALA A 188 -41.96 34.78 -3.47
N ARG A 189 -40.89 34.30 -4.12
CA ARG A 189 -39.85 33.46 -3.51
C ARG A 189 -39.06 34.22 -2.44
N LEU A 190 -38.63 35.44 -2.77
CA LEU A 190 -37.87 36.31 -1.88
C LEU A 190 -38.70 36.75 -0.67
N ALA A 191 -39.94 37.20 -0.88
CA ALA A 191 -40.84 37.61 0.19
C ALA A 191 -41.10 36.49 1.23
N LYS A 192 -41.25 35.25 0.75
CA LYS A 192 -41.45 34.07 1.59
C LYS A 192 -40.19 33.65 2.35
N ALA A 193 -39.02 33.73 1.71
CA ALA A 193 -37.76 33.48 2.40
C ALA A 193 -37.50 34.50 3.52
N ARG A 194 -37.78 35.80 3.28
CA ARG A 194 -37.71 36.85 4.32
C ARG A 194 -38.71 36.61 5.45
N ALA A 195 -39.94 36.19 5.13
CA ALA A 195 -40.92 35.82 6.15
C ALA A 195 -40.45 34.63 7.00
N ALA A 196 -39.85 33.61 6.38
CA ALA A 196 -39.30 32.46 7.09
C ALA A 196 -38.16 32.85 8.05
N CYS A 197 -37.26 33.76 7.65
CA CYS A 197 -36.22 34.28 8.54
C CYS A 197 -36.81 35.09 9.71
N ARG A 198 -37.88 35.86 9.50
CA ARG A 198 -38.59 36.59 10.56
C ARG A 198 -39.27 35.66 11.56
N LEU A 199 -39.88 34.58 11.08
CA LEU A 199 -40.58 33.61 11.90
C LEU A 199 -39.62 32.69 12.69
N ALA A 200 -38.44 32.39 12.13
CA ALA A 200 -37.46 31.49 12.73
C ALA A 200 -36.03 32.05 12.65
N PRO A 201 -35.72 33.16 13.35
CA PRO A 201 -34.45 33.86 13.21
C PRO A 201 -33.23 33.07 13.70
N ARG A 202 -33.44 32.10 14.61
CA ARG A 202 -32.37 31.24 15.16
C ARG A 202 -32.10 29.98 14.33
N TRP A 203 -32.80 29.79 13.21
CA TRP A 203 -32.68 28.59 12.40
C TRP A 203 -31.94 28.89 11.09
N ALA A 204 -30.83 28.19 10.84
CA ALA A 204 -29.94 28.48 9.72
C ALA A 204 -30.55 28.25 8.32
N ARG A 205 -31.39 27.21 8.16
CA ARG A 205 -31.91 26.82 6.84
C ARG A 205 -32.73 27.91 6.14
N PRO A 206 -33.65 28.64 6.81
CA PRO A 206 -34.30 29.83 6.25
C PRO A 206 -33.32 30.85 5.69
N TRP A 207 -32.24 31.15 6.42
CA TRP A 207 -31.21 32.10 6.00
C TRP A 207 -30.44 31.62 4.76
N SER A 208 -30.07 30.34 4.71
CA SER A 208 -29.45 29.73 3.51
C SER A 208 -30.34 29.87 2.27
N ARG A 209 -31.64 29.65 2.42
CA ARG A 209 -32.62 29.76 1.33
C ARG A 209 -32.88 31.20 0.92
N LEU A 210 -32.86 32.14 1.86
CA LEU A 210 -32.90 33.57 1.55
C LEU A 210 -31.70 33.97 0.70
N GLY A 211 -30.49 33.49 1.05
CA GLY A 211 -29.29 33.65 0.23
C GLY A 211 -29.48 33.17 -1.20
N GLN A 212 -29.96 31.93 -1.38
CA GLN A 212 -30.21 31.36 -2.72
C GLN A 212 -31.28 32.11 -3.51
N ALA A 213 -32.34 32.57 -2.84
CA ALA A 213 -33.44 33.28 -3.48
C ALA A 213 -33.06 34.69 -3.91
N ALA A 214 -32.21 35.38 -3.14
CA ALA A 214 -31.77 36.75 -3.41
C ALA A 214 -30.57 36.83 -4.37
N TRP A 215 -29.80 35.73 -4.55
CA TRP A 215 -28.59 35.69 -5.37
C TRP A 215 -28.76 36.09 -6.86
N PRO A 216 -29.73 35.56 -7.63
CA PRO A 216 -29.82 35.81 -9.07
C PRO A 216 -30.34 37.22 -9.45
N ALA A 217 -30.24 38.21 -8.56
CA ALA A 217 -30.93 39.49 -8.65
C ALA A 217 -29.97 40.69 -8.61
N SER A 218 -30.51 41.91 -8.44
CA SER A 218 -29.74 43.16 -8.43
C SER A 218 -28.64 43.19 -7.36
N ALA A 219 -27.62 44.04 -7.53
CA ALA A 219 -26.49 44.17 -6.61
C ALA A 219 -26.89 44.45 -5.14
N ALA A 220 -28.04 45.12 -4.92
CA ALA A 220 -28.57 45.33 -3.57
C ALA A 220 -29.08 44.02 -2.93
N LEU A 221 -29.73 43.15 -3.72
CA LEU A 221 -30.22 41.85 -3.28
C LEU A 221 -29.09 40.82 -3.14
N GLN A 222 -28.02 40.95 -3.94
CA GLN A 222 -26.80 40.16 -3.76
C GLN A 222 -26.11 40.45 -2.42
N ARG A 223 -26.11 41.71 -1.96
CA ARG A 223 -25.64 42.05 -0.60
C ARG A 223 -26.49 41.40 0.49
N GLU A 224 -27.81 41.43 0.34
CA GLU A 224 -28.72 40.72 1.25
C GLU A 224 -28.47 39.21 1.22
N ALA A 225 -28.19 38.65 0.05
CA ALA A 225 -27.88 37.23 -0.10
C ALA A 225 -26.61 36.84 0.66
N VAL A 226 -25.54 37.64 0.57
CA VAL A 226 -24.29 37.42 1.30
C VAL A 226 -24.51 37.47 2.81
N GLU A 227 -25.26 38.45 3.32
CA GLU A 227 -25.57 38.54 4.76
C GLU A 227 -26.45 37.37 5.22
N ALA A 228 -27.38 36.91 4.39
CA ALA A 228 -28.20 35.73 4.69
C ALA A 228 -27.35 34.44 4.71
N PHE A 229 -26.41 34.27 3.78
CA PHE A 229 -25.46 33.15 3.82
C PHE A 229 -24.54 33.23 5.04
N ALA A 230 -24.05 34.42 5.39
CA ALA A 230 -23.23 34.63 6.60
C ALA A 230 -24.00 34.26 7.87
N LYS A 231 -25.26 34.70 7.99
CA LYS A 231 -26.12 34.36 9.12
C LYS A 231 -26.45 32.87 9.19
N SER A 232 -26.59 32.21 8.03
CA SER A 232 -26.75 30.76 7.98
C SER A 232 -25.52 30.04 8.52
N VAL A 233 -24.32 30.47 8.14
CA VAL A 233 -23.05 29.88 8.62
C VAL A 233 -22.83 30.15 10.11
N GLU A 234 -23.23 31.34 10.58
CA GLU A 234 -23.18 31.71 12.00
C GLU A 234 -24.01 30.75 12.87
N LEU A 235 -25.21 30.42 12.41
CA LEU A 235 -26.16 29.59 13.16
C LEU A 235 -25.90 28.08 13.01
N GLU A 236 -25.52 27.63 11.82
CA GLU A 236 -25.20 26.22 11.53
C GLU A 236 -23.90 26.16 10.69
N PRO A 237 -22.74 26.09 11.36
CA PRO A 237 -21.46 26.10 10.68
C PRO A 237 -21.25 24.78 9.95
N SER A 238 -21.42 24.79 8.64
CA SER A 238 -21.31 23.61 7.77
C SER A 238 -20.48 23.92 6.53
N TRP A 239 -19.73 22.93 6.04
CA TRP A 239 -18.89 23.12 4.84
C TRP A 239 -19.67 23.59 3.61
N PRO A 240 -20.88 23.05 3.29
CA PRO A 240 -21.68 23.56 2.18
C PRO A 240 -22.12 25.02 2.36
N GLY A 241 -22.45 25.42 3.59
CA GLY A 241 -22.80 26.81 3.90
C GLY A 241 -21.63 27.76 3.71
N VAL A 242 -20.44 27.37 4.16
CA VAL A 242 -19.20 28.13 3.97
C VAL A 242 -18.84 28.27 2.50
N LEU A 243 -18.98 27.20 1.70
CA LEU A 243 -18.73 27.25 0.27
C LEU A 243 -19.70 28.20 -0.44
N ALA A 244 -20.99 28.15 -0.11
CA ALA A 244 -21.99 29.06 -0.67
C ALA A 244 -21.69 30.53 -0.33
N LEU A 245 -21.31 30.81 0.92
CA LEU A 245 -20.88 32.14 1.35
C LEU A 245 -19.62 32.59 0.60
N GLN A 246 -18.61 31.73 0.49
CA GLN A 246 -17.36 32.04 -0.19
C GLN A 246 -17.55 32.36 -1.68
N GLN A 247 -18.39 31.59 -2.37
CA GLN A 247 -18.75 31.83 -3.78
C GLN A 247 -19.48 33.16 -3.95
N ALA A 248 -20.42 33.47 -3.05
CA ALA A 248 -21.18 34.70 -3.08
C ALA A 248 -20.28 35.93 -2.86
N LEU A 249 -19.37 35.85 -1.88
CA LEU A 249 -18.43 36.92 -1.59
C LEU A 249 -17.44 37.17 -2.74
N ALA A 250 -16.90 36.12 -3.35
CA ALA A 250 -15.93 36.25 -4.44
C ALA A 250 -16.51 36.93 -5.70
N GLN A 251 -17.83 36.87 -5.90
CA GLN A 251 -18.50 37.52 -7.03
C GLN A 251 -18.91 38.97 -6.72
N LEU A 252 -19.18 39.30 -5.46
CA LEU A 252 -19.73 40.59 -5.06
C LEU A 252 -18.68 41.55 -4.49
N GLU A 253 -17.75 41.05 -3.70
CA GLU A 253 -16.72 41.86 -3.04
C GLU A 253 -15.43 41.84 -3.87
N GLY A 254 -14.91 43.03 -4.18
CA GLY A 254 -13.60 43.17 -4.81
C GLY A 254 -12.45 42.91 -3.83
N PRO A 255 -11.22 42.72 -4.32
CA PRO A 255 -10.07 42.50 -3.46
C PRO A 255 -9.78 43.76 -2.62
N CYS A 256 -9.81 43.61 -1.30
CA CYS A 256 -9.49 44.63 -0.32
C CYS A 256 -8.69 44.02 0.84
N PRO A 257 -7.35 44.04 0.78
CA PRO A 257 -6.49 43.44 1.81
C PRO A 257 -6.68 44.04 3.22
N GLU A 258 -7.00 45.32 3.31
CA GLU A 258 -7.29 46.00 4.58
C GLU A 258 -8.57 45.46 5.23
N ALA A 259 -9.63 45.26 4.44
CA ALA A 259 -10.86 44.64 4.90
C ALA A 259 -10.63 43.18 5.31
N ALA A 260 -9.77 42.45 4.60
CA ALA A 260 -9.38 41.09 4.97
C ALA A 260 -8.64 41.05 6.33
N HIS A 261 -7.77 42.02 6.60
CA HIS A 261 -7.11 42.16 7.89
C HIS A 261 -8.11 42.51 9.00
N ALA A 262 -9.05 43.42 8.76
CA ALA A 262 -10.11 43.75 9.70
C ALA A 262 -11.06 42.56 9.96
N ALA A 263 -11.33 41.74 8.95
CA ALA A 263 -12.10 40.50 9.08
C ALA A 263 -11.36 39.46 9.93
N LYS A 264 -10.03 39.34 9.78
CA LYS A 264 -9.18 38.50 10.65
C LYS A 264 -9.32 38.90 12.12
N GLU A 265 -9.17 40.19 12.46
CA GLU A 265 -9.27 40.65 13.85
C GLU A 265 -10.68 40.47 14.43
N ARG A 266 -11.72 40.77 13.66
CA ARG A 266 -13.12 40.54 14.08
C ARG A 266 -13.40 39.06 14.31
N GLY A 267 -12.91 38.18 13.45
CA GLY A 267 -13.04 36.74 13.63
C GLY A 267 -12.31 36.26 14.89
N ASN A 268 -11.11 36.78 15.17
CA ASN A 268 -10.36 36.45 16.39
C ASN A 268 -11.16 36.81 17.65
N LEU A 269 -11.75 38.01 17.68
CA LEU A 269 -12.61 38.47 18.78
C LEU A 269 -13.86 37.59 18.95
N ALA A 270 -14.54 37.25 17.86
CA ALA A 270 -15.71 36.37 17.89
C ALA A 270 -15.36 34.98 18.45
N VAL A 271 -14.26 34.37 18.00
CA VAL A 271 -13.79 33.06 18.49
C VAL A 271 -13.35 33.10 19.95
N ALA A 272 -12.76 34.21 20.40
CA ALA A 272 -12.42 34.44 21.80
C ALA A 272 -13.68 34.59 22.67
N GLY A 273 -14.73 35.22 22.16
CA GLY A 273 -16.05 35.32 22.78
C GLY A 273 -16.87 34.03 22.78
N GLY A 274 -16.39 32.96 22.13
CA GLY A 274 -17.09 31.67 22.02
C GLY A 274 -18.05 31.55 20.83
N GLU A 275 -18.15 32.59 19.99
CA GLU A 275 -19.03 32.64 18.82
C GLU A 275 -18.34 32.01 17.59
N LEU A 276 -18.21 30.69 17.60
CA LEU A 276 -17.48 29.93 16.57
C LEU A 276 -18.06 30.13 15.16
N GLY A 277 -19.39 30.14 15.00
CA GLY A 277 -20.03 30.35 13.70
C GLY A 277 -19.79 31.75 13.12
N LEU A 278 -19.84 32.79 13.97
CA LEU A 278 -19.52 34.16 13.55
C LEU A 278 -18.05 34.28 13.14
N GLY A 279 -17.15 33.66 13.89
CA GLY A 279 -15.74 33.52 13.53
C GLY A 279 -15.56 32.87 12.14
N LEU A 280 -16.28 31.78 11.89
CA LEU A 280 -16.20 31.04 10.61
C LEU A 280 -16.67 31.90 9.42
N ALA A 281 -17.79 32.62 9.58
CA ALA A 281 -18.31 33.52 8.55
C ALA A 281 -17.38 34.70 8.28
N THR A 282 -16.82 35.30 9.33
CA THR A 282 -15.91 36.46 9.22
C THR A 282 -14.56 36.08 8.59
N TYR A 283 -13.95 34.95 8.94
CA TYR A 283 -12.75 34.48 8.25
C TYR A 283 -13.02 34.17 6.77
N THR A 284 -14.17 33.57 6.45
CA THR A 284 -14.58 33.30 5.06
C THR A 284 -14.71 34.58 4.24
N ARG A 285 -15.26 35.65 4.84
CA ARG A 285 -15.27 37.01 4.26
C ARG A 285 -13.86 37.53 4.01
N GLY A 286 -12.97 37.44 4.99
CA GLY A 286 -11.59 37.87 4.82
C GLY A 286 -10.83 37.12 3.71
N ILE A 287 -11.06 35.82 3.54
CA ILE A 287 -10.42 35.01 2.49
C ILE A 287 -10.89 35.48 1.10
N ALA A 288 -12.19 35.72 0.93
CA ALA A 288 -12.77 36.17 -0.34
C ALA A 288 -12.32 37.58 -0.75
N GLN A 289 -11.97 38.43 0.23
CA GLN A 289 -11.46 39.80 0.00
C GLN A 289 -9.98 39.86 -0.38
N LEU A 290 -9.27 38.73 -0.43
CA LEU A 290 -7.89 38.69 -0.91
C LEU A 290 -7.85 38.41 -2.42
N PRO A 291 -6.98 39.09 -3.20
CA PRO A 291 -6.89 38.90 -4.65
C PRO A 291 -6.53 37.44 -5.00
N ALA A 292 -7.26 36.83 -5.94
CA ALA A 292 -7.03 35.45 -6.35
C ALA A 292 -5.57 35.23 -6.80
N THR A 293 -4.99 34.07 -6.48
CA THR A 293 -3.66 33.68 -6.97
C THR A 293 -3.68 33.58 -8.50
N SER A 294 -2.82 34.33 -9.19
CA SER A 294 -2.57 34.08 -10.60
C SER A 294 -1.94 32.69 -10.74
N SER A 295 -2.53 31.84 -11.57
CA SER A 295 -1.94 30.56 -11.94
C SER A 295 -0.69 30.81 -12.78
N ALA A 296 0.47 30.95 -12.15
CA ALA A 296 1.74 30.97 -12.85
C ALA A 296 2.08 29.56 -13.34
N SER A 297 2.39 29.42 -14.63
CA SER A 297 2.91 28.19 -15.22
C SER A 297 4.10 27.64 -14.42
N PRO A 298 4.22 26.31 -14.28
CA PRO A 298 5.33 25.69 -13.55
C PRO A 298 6.64 25.94 -14.32
N GLY A 299 7.41 26.95 -13.92
CA GLY A 299 8.70 27.27 -14.56
C GLY A 299 9.25 28.68 -14.35
N ALA A 300 8.45 29.65 -13.91
CA ALA A 300 8.94 30.98 -13.55
C ALA A 300 9.26 31.06 -12.05
N GLY A 301 10.48 31.50 -11.69
CA GLY A 301 10.92 31.62 -10.29
C GLY A 301 9.87 32.32 -9.41
N GLN A 302 9.53 31.67 -8.29
CA GLN A 302 8.45 32.06 -7.39
C GLN A 302 8.78 33.41 -6.72
N ARG A 303 8.17 34.51 -7.19
CA ARG A 303 8.02 35.69 -6.34
C ARG A 303 7.05 35.33 -5.20
N PRO A 304 7.38 35.61 -3.93
CA PRO A 304 6.47 35.37 -2.81
C PRO A 304 5.12 36.05 -3.07
N GLU A 305 4.02 35.33 -2.86
CA GLU A 305 2.68 35.91 -2.94
C GLU A 305 2.57 37.07 -1.94
N GLN A 306 2.29 38.28 -2.44
CA GLN A 306 2.27 39.51 -1.63
C GLN A 306 1.37 39.42 -0.39
N HIS A 307 0.31 38.60 -0.45
CA HIS A 307 -0.65 38.38 0.65
C HIS A 307 -0.68 36.93 1.16
N GLY A 308 0.31 36.11 0.80
CA GLY A 308 0.35 34.68 1.15
C GLY A 308 0.30 34.44 2.67
N LEU A 309 0.99 35.29 3.46
CA LEU A 309 0.97 35.21 4.93
C LEU A 309 -0.44 35.45 5.51
N LEU A 310 -1.10 36.55 5.11
CA LEU A 310 -2.44 36.88 5.61
C LEU A 310 -3.48 35.83 5.19
N ARG A 311 -3.38 35.33 3.95
CA ARG A 311 -4.20 34.23 3.45
C ARG A 311 -3.99 32.96 4.26
N GLY A 312 -2.73 32.58 4.48
CA GLY A 312 -2.36 31.42 5.29
C GLY A 312 -2.90 31.52 6.72
N VAL A 313 -2.81 32.70 7.34
CA VAL A 313 -3.36 32.95 8.68
C VAL A 313 -4.88 32.82 8.72
N LEU A 314 -5.60 33.38 7.74
CA LEU A 314 -7.06 33.28 7.68
C LEU A 314 -7.54 31.82 7.52
N PHE A 315 -6.91 31.05 6.62
CA PHE A 315 -7.18 29.62 6.48
C PHE A 315 -6.82 28.84 7.76
N CYS A 316 -5.70 29.15 8.40
CA CYS A 316 -5.29 28.54 9.66
C CYS A 316 -6.32 28.79 10.78
N ASN A 317 -6.80 30.03 10.91
CA ASN A 317 -7.80 30.39 11.92
C ASN A 317 -9.15 29.74 11.63
N ARG A 318 -9.57 29.68 10.36
CA ARG A 318 -10.81 28.99 9.94
C ARG A 318 -10.73 27.48 10.19
N SER A 319 -9.58 26.88 9.91
CA SER A 319 -9.28 25.47 10.24
C SER A 319 -9.41 25.20 11.73
N ALA A 320 -8.84 26.07 12.58
CA ALA A 320 -8.95 25.94 14.03
C ALA A 320 -10.41 25.95 14.52
N VAL A 321 -11.26 26.79 13.91
CA VAL A 321 -12.71 26.80 14.20
C VAL A 321 -13.37 25.49 13.78
N PHE A 322 -13.10 24.99 12.57
CA PHE A 322 -13.62 23.69 12.13
C PHE A 322 -13.17 22.53 13.03
N ALA A 323 -11.93 22.56 13.52
CA ALA A 323 -11.42 21.57 14.46
C ALA A 323 -12.17 21.63 15.81
N ARG A 324 -12.44 22.82 16.35
CA ARG A 324 -13.26 22.99 17.58
C ARG A 324 -14.69 22.50 17.40
N LEU A 325 -15.22 22.55 16.18
CA LEU A 325 -16.54 22.05 15.80
C LEU A 325 -16.55 20.53 15.48
N GLY A 326 -15.40 19.85 15.54
CA GLY A 326 -15.28 18.42 15.18
C GLY A 326 -15.40 18.13 13.69
N SER A 327 -15.38 19.16 12.83
CA SER A 327 -15.44 19.04 11.37
C SER A 327 -14.04 18.80 10.79
N TRP A 328 -13.45 17.64 11.10
CA TRP A 328 -12.04 17.34 10.81
C TRP A 328 -11.66 17.41 9.32
N ALA A 329 -12.55 16.98 8.42
CA ALA A 329 -12.29 17.01 6.98
C ALA A 329 -12.16 18.45 6.44
N ALA A 330 -13.06 19.34 6.88
CA ALA A 330 -13.01 20.77 6.53
C ALA A 330 -11.79 21.45 7.17
N ALA A 331 -11.48 21.12 8.42
CA ALA A 331 -10.28 21.62 9.10
C ALA A 331 -8.99 21.22 8.36
N ALA A 332 -8.89 19.96 7.90
CA ALA A 332 -7.73 19.49 7.16
C ALA A 332 -7.62 20.14 5.77
N ALA A 333 -8.73 20.39 5.08
CA ALA A 333 -8.74 21.10 3.81
C ALA A 333 -8.19 22.53 3.97
N ASP A 334 -8.74 23.30 4.92
CA ASP A 334 -8.27 24.66 5.19
C ASP A 334 -6.81 24.71 5.68
N ALA A 335 -6.39 23.75 6.51
CA ALA A 335 -5.01 23.72 6.97
C ALA A 335 -4.02 23.38 5.84
N ARG A 336 -4.41 22.57 4.85
CA ARG A 336 -3.60 22.34 3.64
C ARG A 336 -3.47 23.59 2.79
N GLU A 337 -4.56 24.36 2.61
CA GLU A 337 -4.51 25.66 1.95
C GLU A 337 -3.57 26.62 2.70
N ALA A 338 -3.64 26.65 4.03
CA ALA A 338 -2.75 27.47 4.84
C ALA A 338 -1.26 27.11 4.64
N VAL A 339 -0.92 25.81 4.62
CA VAL A 339 0.43 25.32 4.34
C VAL A 339 0.86 25.62 2.90
N SER A 340 -0.05 25.54 1.92
CA SER A 340 0.24 25.84 0.51
C SER A 340 0.61 27.30 0.29
N HIS A 341 -0.14 28.23 0.90
CA HIS A 341 0.12 29.67 0.77
C HIS A 341 1.31 30.16 1.60
N GLN A 342 1.52 29.57 2.77
CA GLN A 342 2.64 29.92 3.64
C GLN A 342 3.27 28.65 4.24
N PRO A 343 4.19 27.98 3.51
CA PRO A 343 4.84 26.76 3.99
C PRO A 343 5.65 26.95 5.29
N GLY A 344 6.09 28.18 5.59
CA GLY A 344 6.78 28.51 6.85
C GLY A 344 5.86 28.77 8.04
N LEU A 345 4.53 28.74 7.87
CA LEU A 345 3.57 29.06 8.94
C LEU A 345 3.41 27.88 9.90
N VAL A 346 4.10 27.96 11.05
CA VAL A 346 4.12 26.89 12.07
C VAL A 346 2.73 26.55 12.58
N SER A 347 1.87 27.55 12.76
CA SER A 347 0.49 27.34 13.20
C SER A 347 -0.32 26.55 12.17
N ALA A 348 -0.05 26.69 10.86
CA ALA A 348 -0.73 25.92 9.82
C ALA A 348 -0.38 24.43 9.89
N HIS A 349 0.90 24.09 10.07
CA HIS A 349 1.34 22.72 10.31
C HIS A 349 0.73 22.14 11.61
N CYS A 350 0.63 22.96 12.66
CA CYS A 350 -0.02 22.57 13.90
C CYS A 350 -1.51 22.24 13.68
N GLN A 351 -2.26 23.12 13.01
CA GLN A 351 -3.68 22.91 12.73
C GLN A 351 -3.91 21.72 11.80
N LEU A 352 -3.05 21.52 10.80
CA LEU A 352 -3.13 20.35 9.93
C LEU A 352 -2.90 19.07 10.73
N GLY A 353 -1.89 19.04 11.61
CA GLY A 353 -1.64 17.94 12.53
C GLY A 353 -2.84 17.65 13.45
N VAL A 354 -3.47 18.69 14.02
CA VAL A 354 -4.66 18.56 14.89
C VAL A 354 -5.85 18.00 14.11
N ALA A 355 -6.12 18.52 12.91
CA ALA A 355 -7.22 18.07 12.07
C ALA A 355 -7.03 16.61 11.63
N LEU A 356 -5.82 16.24 11.23
CA LEU A 356 -5.46 14.88 10.83
C LEU A 356 -5.56 13.92 12.03
N LEU A 357 -5.05 14.32 13.20
CA LEU A 357 -5.17 13.54 14.44
C LEU A 357 -6.65 13.29 14.81
N GLY A 358 -7.48 14.33 14.78
CA GLY A 358 -8.93 14.21 15.04
C GLY A 358 -9.67 13.33 14.03
N SER A 359 -9.17 13.27 12.78
CA SER A 359 -9.70 12.37 11.75
C SER A 359 -9.19 10.92 11.82
N GLY A 360 -8.29 10.60 12.76
CA GLY A 360 -7.66 9.28 12.89
C GLY A 360 -6.47 9.03 11.96
N GLN A 361 -6.04 10.04 11.19
CA GLN A 361 -4.89 9.98 10.28
C GLN A 361 -3.57 10.27 11.03
N HIS A 362 -3.25 9.42 12.01
CA HIS A 362 -2.17 9.67 12.97
C HIS A 362 -0.77 9.77 12.33
N GLN A 363 -0.54 9.06 11.22
CA GLN A 363 0.73 9.07 10.51
C GLN A 363 0.98 10.41 9.82
N GLU A 364 0.01 10.89 9.04
CA GLU A 364 0.10 12.20 8.38
C GLU A 364 0.16 13.31 9.43
N ALA A 365 -0.63 13.19 10.51
CA ALA A 365 -0.58 14.13 11.63
C ALA A 365 0.83 14.22 12.26
N TYR A 366 1.49 13.07 12.46
CA TYR A 366 2.85 13.03 12.99
C TYR A 366 3.82 13.84 12.12
N VAL A 367 3.79 13.63 10.79
CA VAL A 367 4.67 14.29 9.84
C VAL A 367 4.50 15.81 9.91
N GLU A 368 3.26 16.29 9.99
CA GLU A 368 2.97 17.72 10.04
C GLU A 368 3.41 18.35 11.38
N PHE A 369 3.20 17.67 12.51
CA PHE A 369 3.75 18.12 13.79
C PHE A 369 5.28 18.15 13.78
N ALA A 370 5.93 17.16 13.17
CA ALA A 370 7.38 17.09 13.06
C ALA A 370 7.96 18.23 12.19
N LYS A 371 7.33 18.52 11.04
CA LYS A 371 7.68 19.69 10.19
C LYS A 371 7.52 21.01 10.95
N GLY A 372 6.39 21.20 11.64
CA GLY A 372 6.17 22.40 12.45
C GLY A 372 7.26 22.64 13.50
N MET A 373 7.77 21.58 14.13
CA MET A 373 8.84 21.67 15.13
C MET A 373 10.19 22.08 14.55
N GLN A 374 10.42 21.87 13.25
CA GLN A 374 11.64 22.32 12.57
C GLN A 374 11.61 23.81 12.24
N LEU A 375 10.41 24.38 12.04
CA LEU A 375 10.22 25.75 11.58
C LEU A 375 10.32 26.80 12.71
N ASP A 376 9.85 26.48 13.93
CA ASP A 376 9.94 27.39 15.08
C ASP A 376 10.07 26.62 16.43
N PRO A 377 11.16 26.82 17.19
CA PRO A 377 11.35 26.26 18.53
C PRO A 377 10.39 26.78 19.61
N GLU A 378 9.72 27.93 19.45
CA GLU A 378 8.87 28.50 20.51
C GLU A 378 7.50 27.83 20.63
N HIS A 379 6.88 27.46 19.48
CA HIS A 379 5.62 26.69 19.44
C HIS A 379 5.79 25.20 19.78
N ARG A 380 7.00 24.80 20.19
CA ARG A 380 7.43 23.41 20.40
C ARG A 380 6.58 22.65 21.40
N VAL A 381 5.98 23.30 22.40
CA VAL A 381 5.19 22.60 23.43
C VAL A 381 3.92 21.97 22.84
N ALA A 382 3.13 22.74 22.09
CA ALA A 382 1.89 22.25 21.48
C ALA A 382 2.16 21.19 20.41
N LEU A 383 3.15 21.44 19.55
CA LEU A 383 3.58 20.50 18.51
C LEU A 383 4.13 19.21 19.10
N LYS A 384 4.96 19.29 20.16
CA LYS A 384 5.47 18.13 20.89
C LYS A 384 4.33 17.31 21.51
N LYS A 385 3.32 17.97 22.09
CA LYS A 385 2.14 17.29 22.64
C LYS A 385 1.36 16.55 21.55
N GLY A 386 1.09 17.19 20.41
CA GLY A 386 0.42 16.59 19.26
C GLY A 386 1.20 15.38 18.72
N ARG A 387 2.49 15.57 18.44
CA ARG A 387 3.40 14.51 17.99
C ARG A 387 3.46 13.33 18.96
N ASN A 388 3.62 13.57 20.26
CA ASN A 388 3.66 12.52 21.27
C ASN A 388 2.32 11.78 21.38
N THR A 389 1.20 12.46 21.14
CA THR A 389 -0.13 11.83 21.07
C THR A 389 -0.20 10.90 19.85
N CYS A 390 0.29 11.34 18.68
CA CYS A 390 0.40 10.47 17.51
C CYS A 390 1.24 9.22 17.80
N LEU A 391 2.42 9.37 18.43
CA LEU A 391 3.27 8.23 18.80
C LEU A 391 2.53 7.22 19.69
N LYS A 392 1.74 7.69 20.67
CA LYS A 392 0.96 6.79 21.54
C LYS A 392 -0.06 5.96 20.77
N GLU A 393 -0.62 6.49 19.69
CA GLU A 393 -1.61 5.86 18.82
C GLU A 393 -1.00 5.03 17.68
N LEU A 394 0.24 5.34 17.26
CA LEU A 394 0.98 4.65 16.20
C LEU A 394 1.64 3.34 16.69
N VAL A 395 0.92 2.57 17.51
CA VAL A 395 1.38 1.28 18.06
C VAL A 395 1.27 0.14 17.05
N LEU A 396 0.47 0.33 16.00
CA LEU A 396 0.24 -0.64 14.94
C LEU A 396 0.44 0.03 13.59
N TRP A 397 1.32 -0.53 12.77
CA TRP A 397 1.42 -0.18 11.37
C TRP A 397 0.16 -0.65 10.63
N LYS A 398 -0.60 0.31 10.10
CA LYS A 398 -1.90 0.06 9.44
C LYS A 398 -1.85 0.52 7.99
N SER A 399 -1.20 -0.26 7.14
CA SER A 399 -1.21 -0.05 5.69
C SER A 399 -2.31 -0.89 5.01
N ASN A 400 -2.96 -0.33 3.99
CA ASN A 400 -3.94 -1.06 3.18
C ASN A 400 -3.27 -2.20 2.40
N SER A 401 -2.05 -1.98 1.89
CA SER A 401 -1.23 -2.99 1.24
C SER A 401 -0.85 -4.10 2.21
N ALA A 402 -0.47 -3.76 3.45
CA ALA A 402 -0.28 -4.75 4.49
C ALA A 402 -1.57 -5.54 4.75
N LYS A 403 -2.71 -4.89 5.01
CA LYS A 403 -3.99 -5.59 5.26
C LYS A 403 -4.37 -6.54 4.13
N ALA A 404 -4.26 -6.11 2.86
CA ALA A 404 -4.54 -6.94 1.71
C ALA A 404 -3.62 -8.18 1.65
N ARG A 405 -2.31 -8.00 1.91
CA ARG A 405 -1.35 -9.09 2.02
C ARG A 405 -1.70 -10.04 3.16
N PHE A 406 -2.05 -9.50 4.34
CA PHE A 406 -2.48 -10.28 5.51
C PHE A 406 -3.66 -11.19 5.17
N THR A 407 -4.63 -10.69 4.41
CA THR A 407 -5.86 -11.45 4.07
C THR A 407 -5.73 -12.45 2.93
N ALA A 408 -4.79 -12.29 2.01
CA ALA A 408 -4.68 -13.19 0.84
C ALA A 408 -3.53 -14.19 0.97
N ARG A 409 -2.36 -13.74 1.44
CA ARG A 409 -1.11 -14.50 1.36
C ARG A 409 -0.91 -15.45 2.54
N PHE A 410 -1.31 -15.06 3.76
CA PHE A 410 -1.20 -15.95 4.92
C PHE A 410 -2.07 -17.19 4.84
N TRP A 411 -3.22 -17.09 4.18
CA TRP A 411 -4.04 -18.26 3.92
C TRP A 411 -3.41 -19.24 2.93
N ILE A 412 -2.59 -18.76 1.99
CA ILE A 412 -1.85 -19.60 1.05
C ILE A 412 -0.69 -20.28 1.78
N ASP A 413 0.13 -19.50 2.50
CA ASP A 413 1.30 -20.03 3.22
C ASP A 413 0.89 -20.99 4.34
N GLN A 414 -0.16 -20.70 5.10
CA GLN A 414 -0.65 -21.61 6.15
C GLN A 414 -1.12 -22.96 5.59
N LYS A 415 -1.52 -23.03 4.32
CA LYS A 415 -1.93 -24.27 3.65
C LYS A 415 -0.76 -25.00 2.97
N ARG A 416 0.44 -24.42 2.94
CA ARG A 416 1.60 -25.10 2.36
C ARG A 416 1.99 -26.30 3.24
N PRO A 417 2.26 -27.47 2.64
CA PRO A 417 2.65 -28.66 3.40
C PRO A 417 3.89 -28.42 4.25
N LYS A 418 3.92 -28.98 5.45
CA LYS A 418 5.15 -29.03 6.26
C LYS A 418 6.25 -29.74 5.45
N GLY A 419 7.46 -29.19 5.44
CA GLY A 419 8.56 -29.68 4.59
C GLY A 419 8.75 -28.91 3.28
N SER A 420 7.78 -28.11 2.84
CA SER A 420 7.86 -27.44 1.52
C SER A 420 8.73 -26.18 1.48
N THR A 421 9.33 -25.77 2.59
CA THR A 421 9.99 -24.46 2.71
C THR A 421 11.14 -24.54 3.69
N ARG A 422 12.32 -24.10 3.26
CA ARG A 422 13.47 -23.86 4.12
C ARG A 422 13.49 -22.40 4.58
N VAL A 423 14.14 -22.14 5.70
CA VAL A 423 14.36 -20.79 6.21
C VAL A 423 15.86 -20.54 6.34
N PHE A 424 16.32 -19.48 5.71
CA PHE A 424 17.69 -18.98 5.75
C PHE A 424 17.73 -17.69 6.59
N ALA A 425 18.87 -17.42 7.21
CA ALA A 425 19.07 -16.21 8.00
C ALA A 425 20.46 -15.62 7.78
N PHE A 426 20.54 -14.30 7.82
CA PHE A 426 21.78 -13.57 7.99
C PHE A 426 21.51 -12.21 8.67
N SER A 427 22.57 -11.54 9.09
CA SER A 427 22.51 -10.24 9.75
C SER A 427 23.50 -9.26 9.13
N GLU A 428 23.28 -7.95 9.29
CA GLU A 428 24.25 -6.91 8.94
C GLU A 428 24.74 -6.97 7.48
N LEU A 429 23.82 -6.81 6.51
CA LEU A 429 24.11 -6.89 5.07
C LEU A 429 25.08 -5.80 4.58
N HIS A 430 24.89 -4.55 5.00
CA HIS A 430 25.65 -3.40 4.50
C HIS A 430 25.75 -3.32 2.96
N PHE A 431 24.60 -3.30 2.28
CA PHE A 431 24.44 -3.31 0.83
C PHE A 431 25.05 -2.09 0.13
N GLU A 432 25.37 -1.02 0.86
CA GLU A 432 26.16 0.11 0.36
C GLU A 432 27.62 -0.26 0.03
N GLN A 433 28.12 -1.36 0.57
CA GLN A 433 29.44 -1.88 0.24
C GLN A 433 29.36 -2.76 -1.00
N LYS A 434 30.21 -2.47 -1.96
CA LYS A 434 30.23 -3.14 -3.27
C LYS A 434 30.36 -4.67 -3.14
N CYS A 435 31.21 -5.16 -2.25
CA CYS A 435 31.38 -6.60 -2.03
C CYS A 435 30.08 -7.28 -1.56
N ASN A 436 29.29 -6.62 -0.70
CA ASN A 436 28.03 -7.13 -0.16
C ASN A 436 26.88 -7.00 -1.18
N GLU A 437 26.90 -5.95 -2.01
CA GLU A 437 26.02 -5.82 -3.17
C GLU A 437 26.28 -6.95 -4.17
N ASP A 438 27.55 -7.14 -4.57
CA ASP A 438 27.99 -8.21 -5.48
C ASP A 438 27.61 -9.59 -4.92
N TRP A 439 27.81 -9.81 -3.61
CA TRP A 439 27.39 -11.02 -2.89
C TRP A 439 25.90 -11.31 -3.05
N ALA A 440 25.04 -10.32 -2.78
CA ALA A 440 23.60 -10.48 -2.86
C ALA A 440 23.12 -10.73 -4.30
N HIS A 441 23.79 -10.12 -5.29
CA HIS A 441 23.50 -10.36 -6.71
C HIS A 441 23.95 -11.74 -7.20
N ALA A 442 25.01 -12.30 -6.60
CA ALA A 442 25.53 -13.63 -6.92
C ALA A 442 24.63 -14.79 -6.45
N ILE A 443 23.73 -14.53 -5.49
CA ILE A 443 22.71 -15.50 -5.05
C ILE A 443 21.90 -15.97 -6.28
N ASP A 444 21.67 -17.27 -6.36
CA ASP A 444 20.94 -17.87 -7.48
C ASP A 444 19.49 -17.33 -7.59
N ASP A 445 19.07 -17.06 -8.81
CA ASP A 445 17.76 -16.45 -9.12
C ASP A 445 16.58 -17.43 -8.91
N PHE A 446 16.81 -18.75 -8.90
CA PHE A 446 15.76 -19.76 -8.94
C PHE A 446 15.81 -20.75 -7.77
N ALA A 447 16.99 -21.02 -7.20
CA ALA A 447 17.21 -22.06 -6.19
C ALA A 447 16.41 -21.83 -4.88
N PHE A 448 15.95 -20.60 -4.63
CA PHE A 448 15.30 -20.19 -3.40
C PHE A 448 13.85 -19.70 -3.60
N GLN A 449 13.24 -20.01 -4.75
CA GLN A 449 11.87 -19.58 -5.09
C GLN A 449 10.77 -20.22 -4.23
N ASP A 450 11.09 -21.25 -3.45
CA ASP A 450 10.21 -21.83 -2.42
C ASP A 450 10.59 -21.46 -0.98
N ASP A 451 11.72 -20.79 -0.80
CA ASP A 451 12.36 -20.58 0.49
C ASP A 451 12.15 -19.17 1.04
N VAL A 452 12.44 -19.06 2.33
CA VAL A 452 12.30 -17.83 3.10
C VAL A 452 13.68 -17.38 3.55
N ILE A 453 13.94 -16.08 3.46
CA ILE A 453 15.13 -15.47 4.07
C ILE A 453 14.74 -14.47 5.16
N VAL A 454 15.51 -14.48 6.24
CA VAL A 454 15.39 -13.59 7.40
C VAL A 454 16.62 -12.67 7.44
N VAL A 455 16.37 -11.37 7.51
CA VAL A 455 17.39 -10.32 7.45
C VAL A 455 17.36 -9.47 8.73
N SER A 456 18.36 -9.65 9.59
CA SER A 456 18.39 -9.05 10.94
C SER A 456 19.04 -7.66 10.99
N GLY A 457 18.48 -6.73 10.21
CA GLY A 457 18.86 -5.31 10.20
C GLY A 457 20.23 -4.98 9.61
N ASN A 458 20.55 -3.68 9.60
CA ASN A 458 21.72 -3.10 8.95
C ASN A 458 21.85 -3.51 7.47
N VAL A 459 20.74 -3.36 6.72
CA VAL A 459 20.69 -3.60 5.27
C VAL A 459 21.46 -2.51 4.52
N ALA A 460 21.18 -1.24 4.77
CA ALA A 460 21.95 -0.11 4.26
C ALA A 460 21.72 1.16 5.09
N ASP A 461 22.47 2.25 4.87
CA ASP A 461 22.27 3.52 5.60
C ASP A 461 21.24 4.47 4.96
N THR A 462 21.01 4.38 3.66
CA THR A 462 20.05 5.22 2.93
C THR A 462 18.79 4.45 2.56
N THR A 463 17.65 5.15 2.47
CA THR A 463 16.38 4.52 2.05
C THR A 463 16.51 3.89 0.65
N VAL A 464 17.28 4.52 -0.24
CA VAL A 464 17.54 3.99 -1.59
C VAL A 464 18.33 2.69 -1.53
N GLY A 465 19.41 2.64 -0.75
CA GLY A 465 20.18 1.41 -0.54
C GLY A 465 19.34 0.29 0.07
N ILE A 466 18.50 0.60 1.07
CA ILE A 466 17.61 -0.37 1.72
C ILE A 466 16.64 -0.96 0.69
N ILE A 467 15.99 -0.11 -0.11
CA ILE A 467 15.05 -0.55 -1.15
C ILE A 467 15.75 -1.43 -2.19
N ARG A 468 16.95 -1.04 -2.65
CA ARG A 468 17.74 -1.82 -3.61
C ARG A 468 18.10 -3.20 -3.05
N GLY A 469 18.68 -3.27 -1.85
CA GLY A 469 19.08 -4.53 -1.23
C GLY A 469 17.90 -5.47 -0.96
N LEU A 470 16.81 -4.94 -0.40
CA LEU A 470 15.60 -5.72 -0.15
C LEU A 470 14.92 -6.19 -1.45
N ARG A 471 14.94 -5.37 -2.52
CA ARG A 471 14.43 -5.76 -3.85
C ARG A 471 15.25 -6.89 -4.44
N THR A 472 16.59 -6.82 -4.34
CA THR A 472 17.48 -7.91 -4.79
C THR A 472 17.14 -9.20 -4.05
N LEU A 473 17.05 -9.20 -2.72
CA LEU A 473 16.70 -10.42 -1.97
C LEU A 473 15.28 -10.92 -2.31
N LYS A 474 14.34 -10.00 -2.56
CA LYS A 474 12.97 -10.34 -2.93
C LYS A 474 12.88 -11.02 -4.30
N SER A 475 13.80 -10.74 -5.23
CA SER A 475 13.84 -11.43 -6.53
C SER A 475 14.38 -12.85 -6.41
N LYS A 476 15.24 -13.14 -5.43
CA LYS A 476 15.85 -14.47 -5.20
C LYS A 476 14.98 -15.40 -4.36
N PHE A 477 14.36 -14.86 -3.31
CA PHE A 477 13.58 -15.66 -2.34
C PHE A 477 12.09 -15.48 -2.53
N ARG A 478 11.34 -16.57 -2.36
CA ARG A 478 9.86 -16.53 -2.27
C ARG A 478 9.40 -15.43 -1.32
N ARG A 479 10.08 -15.35 -0.18
CA ARG A 479 9.70 -14.49 0.93
C ARG A 479 10.92 -13.95 1.66
N VAL A 480 10.84 -12.67 2.00
CA VAL A 480 11.89 -11.94 2.73
C VAL A 480 11.26 -11.35 3.97
N PHE A 481 11.81 -11.68 5.13
CA PHE A 481 11.50 -11.05 6.40
C PHE A 481 12.63 -10.12 6.82
N TYR A 482 12.27 -8.97 7.34
CA TYR A 482 13.22 -7.90 7.63
C TYR A 482 12.87 -7.18 8.95
N THR A 483 13.90 -6.83 9.73
CA THR A 483 13.81 -5.88 10.85
C THR A 483 14.77 -4.74 10.61
N VAL A 484 14.40 -3.52 10.98
CA VAL A 484 15.32 -2.38 10.94
C VAL A 484 16.45 -2.53 11.95
N GLY A 485 17.66 -2.10 11.56
CA GLY A 485 18.80 -1.99 12.45
C GLY A 485 19.17 -0.55 12.78
N SER A 486 20.29 -0.40 13.47
CA SER A 486 20.79 0.91 13.88
C SER A 486 21.31 1.75 12.72
N HIS A 487 21.78 1.09 11.66
CA HIS A 487 22.32 1.74 10.47
C HIS A 487 21.22 2.44 9.65
N GLU A 488 20.06 1.79 9.47
CA GLU A 488 18.92 2.34 8.75
C GLU A 488 18.33 3.57 9.41
N MET A 489 18.42 3.66 10.74
CA MET A 489 17.82 4.75 11.51
C MET A 489 18.67 6.01 11.54
N GLN A 490 19.86 6.00 10.93
CA GLN A 490 20.66 7.21 10.72
C GLN A 490 20.01 8.06 9.64
N ILE A 491 19.94 9.38 9.84
CA ILE A 491 19.48 10.28 8.78
C ILE A 491 20.72 10.86 8.09
N GLN A 492 20.92 10.49 6.82
CA GLN A 492 22.03 11.02 6.03
C GLN A 492 21.75 12.46 5.58
N HIS A 493 22.80 13.22 5.26
CA HIS A 493 22.67 14.61 4.82
C HIS A 493 21.74 14.76 3.60
N SER A 494 21.80 13.81 2.67
CA SER A 494 20.94 13.73 1.48
C SER A 494 19.45 13.50 1.81
N GLU A 495 19.14 13.04 3.03
CA GLU A 495 17.78 12.70 3.46
C GLU A 495 17.17 13.73 4.42
N PHE A 496 17.93 14.75 4.86
CA PHE A 496 17.44 15.77 5.82
C PHE A 496 16.21 16.55 5.33
N ALA A 497 16.12 16.81 4.03
CA ALA A 497 14.96 17.48 3.45
C ALA A 497 13.72 16.56 3.40
N LYS A 498 13.91 15.23 3.45
CA LYS A 498 12.86 14.23 3.27
C LYS A 498 12.31 13.71 4.58
N TYR A 499 13.18 13.43 5.55
CA TYR A 499 12.77 12.87 6.84
C TYR A 499 13.12 13.81 7.98
N PRO A 500 12.13 14.28 8.75
CA PRO A 500 12.40 15.19 9.86
C PRO A 500 13.13 14.50 11.03
N ASP A 501 12.92 13.19 11.19
CA ASP A 501 13.47 12.38 12.27
C ASP A 501 13.53 10.88 11.88
N SER A 502 14.15 10.06 12.73
CA SER A 502 14.34 8.61 12.51
C SER A 502 13.02 7.84 12.50
N PHE A 503 11.99 8.35 13.18
CA PHE A 503 10.68 7.70 13.20
C PHE A 503 9.95 7.88 11.87
N SER A 504 10.03 9.07 11.25
CA SER A 504 9.53 9.27 9.88
C SER A 504 10.25 8.39 8.86
N LYS A 505 11.57 8.21 9.02
CA LYS A 505 12.34 7.29 8.16
C LYS A 505 11.91 5.83 8.36
N LEU A 506 11.69 5.39 9.60
CA LEU A 506 11.14 4.06 9.91
C LEU A 506 9.80 3.81 9.18
N HIS A 507 8.89 4.79 9.25
CA HIS A 507 7.59 4.72 8.57
C HIS A 507 7.75 4.63 7.04
N ALA A 508 8.68 5.39 6.46
CA ALA A 508 8.96 5.32 5.02
C ALA A 508 9.51 3.95 4.62
N ILE A 509 10.39 3.36 5.43
CA ILE A 509 10.92 2.01 5.22
C ILE A 509 9.81 0.97 5.27
N PHE A 510 8.89 1.05 6.23
CA PHE A 510 7.74 0.13 6.30
C PHE A 510 6.82 0.26 5.08
N SER A 511 6.56 1.49 4.62
CA SER A 511 5.81 1.70 3.38
C SER A 511 6.51 1.06 2.17
N ALA A 512 7.82 1.23 2.06
CA ALA A 512 8.59 0.63 0.98
C ALA A 512 8.62 -0.91 1.06
N CYS A 513 8.71 -1.48 2.27
CA CYS A 513 8.61 -2.93 2.47
C CYS A 513 7.24 -3.46 2.05
N ASP A 514 6.17 -2.70 2.31
CA ASP A 514 4.82 -3.05 1.88
C ASP A 514 4.69 -3.11 0.36
N GLU A 515 5.25 -2.13 -0.34
CA GLU A 515 5.28 -2.05 -1.80
C GLU A 515 6.12 -3.18 -2.42
N LEU A 516 7.26 -3.52 -1.83
CA LEU A 516 8.14 -4.60 -2.30
C LEU A 516 7.62 -6.00 -1.97
N GLY A 517 6.63 -6.13 -1.07
CA GLY A 517 6.19 -7.44 -0.59
C GLY A 517 7.18 -8.10 0.38
N VAL A 518 7.91 -7.30 1.15
CA VAL A 518 8.80 -7.70 2.25
C VAL A 518 8.02 -7.63 3.58
N ASP A 519 8.23 -8.62 4.44
CA ASP A 519 7.50 -8.74 5.70
C ASP A 519 8.30 -8.20 6.88
N VAL A 520 7.71 -7.22 7.56
CA VAL A 520 8.25 -6.60 8.78
C VAL A 520 7.42 -6.96 10.03
N PHE A 521 6.47 -7.88 9.90
CA PHE A 521 5.60 -8.37 10.97
C PHE A 521 5.45 -9.89 10.95
N PRO A 522 5.04 -10.51 12.07
CA PRO A 522 4.95 -11.96 12.19
C PRO A 522 3.94 -12.61 11.24
N ALA A 523 4.30 -13.77 10.73
CA ALA A 523 3.49 -14.48 9.76
C ALA A 523 3.88 -15.95 9.51
N PRO A 524 2.90 -16.81 9.21
CA PRO A 524 3.15 -18.21 8.88
C PRO A 524 3.82 -18.34 7.51
N VAL A 525 4.76 -19.26 7.38
CA VAL A 525 5.50 -19.52 6.12
C VAL A 525 5.17 -20.87 5.47
N CYS A 526 4.75 -21.83 6.29
CA CYS A 526 4.15 -23.12 5.95
C CYS A 526 3.33 -23.62 7.14
N ASP A 527 2.64 -24.75 7.00
CA ASP A 527 1.88 -25.36 8.10
C ASP A 527 2.76 -25.59 9.34
N GLY A 528 2.30 -25.07 10.49
CA GLY A 528 3.00 -25.19 11.77
C GLY A 528 4.24 -24.30 11.98
N VAL A 529 4.68 -23.50 10.99
CA VAL A 529 5.91 -22.68 11.11
C VAL A 529 5.61 -21.18 11.00
N LEU A 530 6.01 -20.43 12.02
CA LEU A 530 5.88 -18.97 12.11
C LEU A 530 7.26 -18.31 12.07
N VAL A 531 7.41 -17.28 11.23
CA VAL A 531 8.54 -16.35 11.28
C VAL A 531 8.07 -15.01 11.84
N ALA A 532 8.76 -14.49 12.84
CA ALA A 532 8.33 -13.35 13.65
C ALA A 532 9.47 -12.32 13.82
N PRO A 533 9.48 -11.26 12.98
CA PRO A 533 10.31 -10.08 13.19
C PRO A 533 9.97 -9.43 14.54
N LEU A 534 10.99 -9.09 15.33
CA LEU A 534 10.88 -8.32 16.56
C LEU A 534 11.60 -6.98 16.39
N LEU A 535 10.83 -5.90 16.35
CA LEU A 535 11.39 -4.55 16.35
C LEU A 535 12.11 -4.30 17.66
N SER A 536 13.31 -3.75 17.60
CA SER A 536 14.20 -3.67 18.75
C SER A 536 15.06 -2.41 18.72
N TRP A 537 15.50 -1.98 19.89
CA TRP A 537 16.50 -0.93 20.07
C TRP A 537 17.36 -1.25 21.30
N CYS A 538 18.60 -0.78 21.33
CA CYS A 538 19.47 -0.96 22.49
C CYS A 538 19.00 -0.18 23.71
N SER A 539 19.33 -0.68 24.90
CA SER A 539 19.14 0.00 26.18
C SER A 539 20.45 0.01 26.97
N ALA A 540 20.75 1.13 27.63
CA ALA A 540 21.90 1.21 28.54
C ALA A 540 21.73 0.26 29.75
N GLU A 541 20.48 -0.03 30.14
CA GLU A 541 20.13 -0.98 31.21
C GLU A 541 20.58 -2.42 30.90
N PHE A 542 20.93 -2.70 29.63
CA PHE A 542 21.50 -3.99 29.23
C PHE A 542 22.88 -4.24 29.82
N ASP A 543 23.59 -3.18 30.21
CA ASP A 543 24.77 -3.30 31.05
C ASP A 543 24.35 -3.38 32.51
N GLN A 544 24.12 -4.60 33.00
CA GLN A 544 23.72 -4.82 34.39
C GLN A 544 24.76 -4.33 35.42
N GLN A 545 26.02 -4.15 35.01
CA GLN A 545 27.08 -3.62 35.87
C GLN A 545 27.04 -2.09 35.94
N ASP A 546 26.69 -1.44 34.83
CA ASP A 546 26.58 0.01 34.71
C ASP A 546 25.34 0.40 33.86
N PRO A 547 24.13 0.40 34.46
CA PRO A 547 22.87 0.57 33.74
C PRO A 547 22.58 2.01 33.32
N PHE A 548 23.58 2.89 33.35
CA PHE A 548 23.45 4.30 33.02
C PHE A 548 23.95 4.60 31.61
N PRO A 549 23.28 5.50 30.85
CA PRO A 549 23.79 5.95 29.56
C PRO A 549 25.17 6.58 29.71
N ASP A 550 26.10 6.28 28.81
CA ASP A 550 27.40 6.95 28.77
C ASP A 550 27.26 8.29 28.02
N PRO A 551 27.40 9.44 28.69
CA PRO A 551 27.24 10.76 28.07
C PRO A 551 28.34 11.08 27.05
N ASN A 552 29.49 10.40 27.14
CA ASN A 552 30.61 10.57 26.22
C ASN A 552 30.57 9.57 25.06
N ALA A 553 29.70 8.56 25.13
CA ALA A 553 29.56 7.61 24.05
C ALA A 553 28.71 8.19 22.93
N HIS A 554 29.30 8.32 21.74
CA HIS A 554 28.61 8.79 20.55
C HIS A 554 27.93 7.65 19.78
N PHE A 555 27.32 6.70 20.49
CA PHE A 555 26.52 5.65 19.88
C PHE A 555 25.27 6.27 19.24
N HIS A 556 25.01 5.96 17.96
CA HIS A 556 23.81 6.39 17.23
C HIS A 556 23.57 7.91 17.16
N ARG A 557 24.62 8.76 17.24
CA ARG A 557 24.50 10.24 17.19
C ARG A 557 23.76 10.78 15.94
N ARG A 558 23.75 10.00 14.85
CA ARG A 558 23.05 10.34 13.60
C ARG A 558 21.58 9.90 13.59
N SER A 559 21.15 9.08 14.53
CA SER A 559 19.74 8.74 14.74
C SER A 559 19.08 9.83 15.58
N ARG A 560 18.03 10.44 15.03
CA ARG A 560 17.29 11.54 15.66
C ARG A 560 15.91 11.02 16.03
N TRP A 561 15.77 10.46 17.23
CA TRP A 561 14.49 9.95 17.70
C TRP A 561 13.63 11.05 18.36
N PRO A 562 12.32 11.07 18.12
CA PRO A 562 11.40 12.03 18.73
C PRO A 562 11.06 11.71 20.20
N MET A 563 11.31 10.48 20.67
CA MET A 563 10.90 10.01 21.99
C MET A 563 11.59 10.79 23.11
N ASP A 564 10.84 11.06 24.18
CA ASP A 564 11.38 11.63 25.43
C ASP A 564 11.89 10.53 26.38
N ALA A 565 12.46 10.96 27.51
CA ALA A 565 13.06 10.09 28.51
C ALA A 565 12.07 9.07 29.12
N ASP A 566 10.77 9.37 29.09
CA ASP A 566 9.72 8.47 29.59
C ASP A 566 9.36 7.42 28.54
N LEU A 567 9.16 7.83 27.28
CA LEU A 567 8.75 6.92 26.22
C LEU A 567 9.88 5.97 25.81
N GLN A 568 11.14 6.46 25.75
CA GLN A 568 12.37 5.79 25.29
C GLN A 568 12.24 4.98 23.99
N VAL A 569 13.30 4.94 23.17
CA VAL A 569 13.22 4.28 21.85
C VAL A 569 12.96 2.78 21.99
N TRP A 570 13.69 2.09 22.89
CA TRP A 570 13.56 0.65 23.06
C TRP A 570 12.19 0.23 23.61
N LYS A 571 11.64 0.95 24.59
CA LYS A 571 10.29 0.69 25.13
C LYS A 571 9.23 0.88 24.04
N TYR A 572 9.38 1.90 23.21
CA TYR A 572 8.50 2.11 22.06
C TYR A 572 8.55 0.92 21.08
N MET A 573 9.75 0.44 20.73
CA MET A 573 9.91 -0.74 19.86
C MET A 573 9.27 -1.99 20.46
N MET A 574 9.42 -2.22 21.77
CA MET A 574 8.75 -3.32 22.48
C MET A 574 7.23 -3.20 22.37
N LYS A 575 6.68 -1.98 22.52
CA LYS A 575 5.25 -1.70 22.40
C LYS A 575 4.71 -2.04 21.00
N LEU A 576 5.50 -1.84 19.94
CA LEU A 576 5.11 -2.21 18.57
C LEU A 576 4.97 -3.72 18.38
N ASN A 577 5.69 -4.53 19.16
CA ASN A 577 5.61 -5.99 19.09
C ASN A 577 4.44 -6.57 19.89
N GLU A 578 3.97 -5.87 20.94
CA GLU A 578 2.92 -6.35 21.87
C GLU A 578 1.66 -6.92 21.20
N PRO A 579 1.10 -6.31 20.13
CA PRO A 579 -0.10 -6.83 19.48
C PRO A 579 0.08 -8.25 18.93
N PHE A 580 1.31 -8.64 18.62
CA PHE A 580 1.64 -9.93 18.02
C PHE A 580 2.01 -11.00 19.06
N LEU A 581 2.29 -10.63 20.30
CA LEU A 581 2.64 -11.59 21.37
C LEU A 581 1.48 -12.54 21.73
N LYS A 582 0.26 -12.22 21.30
CA LYS A 582 -0.96 -13.01 21.54
C LYS A 582 -1.37 -13.86 20.33
N LEU A 583 -0.47 -14.06 19.37
CA LEU A 583 -0.74 -14.92 18.22
C LEU A 583 -1.00 -16.38 18.65
N PRO A 584 -1.75 -17.16 17.84
CA PRO A 584 -1.94 -18.60 18.09
C PRO A 584 -0.60 -19.31 18.21
N ARG A 585 -0.53 -20.37 19.01
CA ARG A 585 0.69 -21.17 19.13
C ARG A 585 0.96 -21.93 17.83
N TYR A 586 2.17 -21.74 17.31
CA TYR A 586 2.71 -22.53 16.20
C TYR A 586 3.66 -23.59 16.75
N GLU A 587 3.85 -24.67 15.99
CA GLU A 587 4.77 -25.73 16.40
C GLU A 587 6.22 -25.23 16.40
N THR A 588 6.63 -24.50 15.36
CA THR A 588 7.97 -23.93 15.25
C THR A 588 7.86 -22.42 15.06
N VAL A 589 8.44 -21.67 16.01
CA VAL A 589 8.49 -20.21 15.97
C VAL A 589 9.95 -19.78 15.83
N ILE A 590 10.23 -19.07 14.74
CA ILE A 590 11.52 -18.45 14.43
C ILE A 590 11.35 -16.94 14.61
N THR A 591 11.96 -16.36 15.64
CA THR A 591 11.99 -14.91 15.83
C THR A 591 13.31 -14.33 15.37
N PHE A 592 13.36 -13.02 15.13
CA PHE A 592 14.64 -12.35 14.94
C PHE A 592 14.58 -10.86 15.27
N SER A 593 15.72 -10.29 15.66
CA SER A 593 15.88 -8.88 15.99
C SER A 593 17.21 -8.34 15.48
N HIS A 594 17.34 -7.03 15.30
CA HIS A 594 18.67 -6.47 15.03
C HIS A 594 19.56 -6.51 16.27
N PHE A 595 19.06 -6.06 17.42
CA PHE A 595 19.85 -5.96 18.66
C PHE A 595 19.91 -7.28 19.41
N LEU A 596 20.95 -7.45 20.24
CA LEU A 596 21.15 -8.64 21.06
C LEU A 596 19.98 -8.84 22.03
N PRO A 597 19.41 -10.05 22.08
CA PRO A 597 18.27 -10.32 22.96
C PRO A 597 18.68 -10.62 24.40
N ARG A 598 19.95 -10.95 24.65
CA ARG A 598 20.44 -11.39 25.96
C ARG A 598 21.92 -11.03 26.14
N GLN A 599 22.28 -10.48 27.29
CA GLN A 599 23.64 -10.01 27.58
C GLN A 599 24.70 -11.13 27.53
N GLY A 600 24.32 -12.36 27.87
CA GLY A 600 25.20 -13.53 27.85
C GLY A 600 25.61 -14.03 26.46
N LEU A 601 25.10 -13.43 25.38
CA LEU A 601 25.47 -13.78 24.01
C LEU A 601 26.74 -13.04 23.56
N PRO A 602 27.56 -13.62 22.67
CA PRO A 602 28.75 -12.96 22.16
C PRO A 602 28.45 -11.68 21.38
N PHE A 603 29.30 -10.68 21.58
CA PHE A 603 29.33 -9.43 20.82
C PHE A 603 30.76 -8.91 20.71
N ASP A 604 31.00 -8.03 19.74
CA ASP A 604 32.27 -7.34 19.58
C ASP A 604 32.53 -6.34 20.74
N LYS A 605 33.57 -6.64 21.53
CA LYS A 605 34.01 -5.84 22.67
C LYS A 605 35.10 -4.81 22.31
N SER A 606 35.44 -4.65 21.03
CA SER A 606 36.50 -3.74 20.56
C SER A 606 36.26 -2.28 20.97
N ARG A 607 34.98 -1.88 21.09
CA ARG A 607 34.59 -0.53 21.51
C ARG A 607 34.32 -0.48 23.01
N LYS A 608 34.92 0.51 23.69
CA LYS A 608 34.63 0.82 25.09
C LYS A 608 33.12 1.06 25.27
N ASN A 609 32.53 0.45 26.30
CA ASN A 609 31.10 0.55 26.64
C ASN A 609 30.14 0.05 25.53
N ALA A 610 30.60 -0.77 24.58
CA ALA A 610 29.77 -1.35 23.52
C ALA A 610 28.51 -2.06 24.06
N ILE A 611 28.63 -2.69 25.23
CA ILE A 611 27.55 -3.43 25.89
C ILE A 611 26.27 -2.58 26.07
N LYS A 612 26.41 -1.26 26.26
CA LYS A 612 25.28 -0.33 26.43
C LYS A 612 24.51 -0.02 25.14
N ALA A 613 25.06 -0.41 23.99
CA ALA A 613 24.54 -0.06 22.66
C ALA A 613 24.26 -1.27 21.76
N VAL A 614 24.44 -2.49 22.26
CA VAL A 614 24.33 -3.73 21.45
C VAL A 614 23.02 -4.50 21.67
N GLY A 615 22.30 -4.30 22.78
CA GLY A 615 21.19 -5.19 23.14
C GLY A 615 20.13 -4.64 24.09
N CYS A 616 19.12 -5.48 24.36
CA CYS A 616 18.06 -5.27 25.34
C CYS A 616 17.45 -6.63 25.78
N ASP A 617 17.40 -6.90 27.08
CA ASP A 617 16.92 -8.19 27.63
C ASP A 617 15.42 -8.44 27.36
N MET A 618 14.61 -7.38 27.23
CA MET A 618 13.17 -7.48 26.93
C MET A 618 12.87 -8.13 25.58
N ILE A 619 13.83 -8.13 24.66
CA ILE A 619 13.69 -8.81 23.36
C ILE A 619 13.57 -10.33 23.59
N ASP A 620 14.38 -10.90 24.49
CA ASP A 620 14.29 -12.32 24.83
C ASP A 620 12.97 -12.66 25.52
N GLU A 621 12.48 -11.79 26.40
CA GLU A 621 11.17 -11.98 27.04
C GLU A 621 10.03 -12.04 26.01
N GLN A 622 10.02 -11.12 25.04
CA GLN A 622 9.03 -11.09 23.97
C GLN A 622 9.15 -12.30 23.03
N ALA A 623 10.37 -12.72 22.69
CA ALA A 623 10.61 -13.92 21.91
C ALA A 623 10.07 -15.17 22.65
N ARG A 624 10.37 -15.30 23.94
CA ARG A 624 9.87 -16.41 24.76
C ARG A 624 8.35 -16.39 24.92
N ALA A 625 7.73 -15.22 25.02
CA ALA A 625 6.27 -15.08 25.06
C ALA A 625 5.59 -15.64 23.80
N LEU A 626 6.25 -15.55 22.64
CA LEU A 626 5.80 -16.14 21.37
C LEU A 626 6.03 -17.66 21.28
N GLY A 627 6.75 -18.27 22.23
CA GLY A 627 7.14 -19.68 22.16
C GLY A 627 8.28 -19.95 21.18
N THR A 628 9.17 -18.97 20.99
CA THR A 628 10.35 -19.07 20.12
C THR A 628 11.16 -20.35 20.39
N LYS A 629 11.56 -21.04 19.32
CA LYS A 629 12.53 -22.13 19.35
C LYS A 629 13.89 -21.74 18.76
N LEU A 630 13.91 -20.74 17.86
CA LEU A 630 15.13 -20.15 17.31
C LEU A 630 14.99 -18.63 17.20
N HIS A 631 16.02 -17.91 17.64
CA HIS A 631 16.11 -16.46 17.55
C HIS A 631 17.37 -16.06 16.76
N ALA A 632 17.20 -15.46 15.58
CA ALA A 632 18.31 -14.87 14.84
C ALA A 632 18.54 -13.41 15.29
N PHE A 633 19.78 -12.98 15.42
CA PHE A 633 20.09 -11.61 15.86
C PHE A 633 21.29 -11.01 15.11
N GLY A 634 21.35 -9.67 15.06
CA GLY A 634 22.48 -8.90 14.54
C GLY A 634 23.24 -8.19 15.65
N ALA A 635 23.82 -7.02 15.35
CA ALA A 635 24.53 -6.08 16.25
C ALA A 635 25.73 -6.63 17.04
N GLY A 636 25.89 -7.95 17.10
CA GLY A 636 26.98 -8.62 17.78
C GLY A 636 28.25 -8.67 16.94
N ARG A 637 28.18 -8.56 15.61
CA ARG A 637 29.33 -8.69 14.67
C ARG A 637 30.17 -9.96 14.83
N VAL A 638 29.67 -10.92 15.59
CA VAL A 638 30.32 -12.20 15.86
C VAL A 638 29.40 -13.29 15.34
N ARG A 639 29.94 -14.17 14.49
CA ARG A 639 29.25 -15.39 14.08
C ARG A 639 29.11 -16.31 15.29
N HIS A 640 27.90 -16.72 15.59
CA HIS A 640 27.63 -17.53 16.77
C HIS A 640 26.36 -18.37 16.64
N ALA A 641 26.37 -19.53 17.28
CA ALA A 641 25.23 -20.43 17.38
C ALA A 641 25.24 -21.11 18.75
N GLN A 642 24.25 -20.82 19.61
CA GLN A 642 24.20 -21.39 20.96
C GLN A 642 22.78 -21.59 21.45
N VAL A 643 22.57 -22.62 22.27
CA VAL A 643 21.29 -22.87 22.93
C VAL A 643 21.31 -22.29 24.34
N HIS A 644 20.30 -21.50 24.68
CA HIS A 644 20.09 -20.99 26.03
C HIS A 644 18.64 -21.20 26.48
N ALA A 645 18.46 -21.98 27.56
CA ALA A 645 17.15 -22.31 28.14
C ALA A 645 16.11 -22.72 27.08
N GLY A 646 16.48 -23.70 26.23
CA GLY A 646 15.62 -24.28 25.20
C GLY A 646 15.46 -23.48 23.91
N VAL A 647 16.02 -22.26 23.82
CA VAL A 647 15.98 -21.41 22.61
C VAL A 647 17.35 -21.42 21.94
N ARG A 648 17.39 -21.61 20.63
CA ARG A 648 18.61 -21.50 19.81
C ARG A 648 18.82 -20.06 19.39
N TYR A 649 19.96 -19.45 19.71
CA TYR A 649 20.33 -18.11 19.28
C TYR A 649 21.38 -18.19 18.20
N VAL A 650 21.16 -17.47 17.11
CA VAL A 650 22.00 -17.51 15.91
C VAL A 650 22.33 -16.10 15.46
N SER A 651 23.61 -15.85 15.19
CA SER A 651 24.10 -14.61 14.58
C SER A 651 24.99 -14.99 13.40
N ALA A 652 24.66 -14.47 12.22
CA ALA A 652 25.35 -14.74 10.97
C ALA A 652 25.63 -13.42 10.24
N PRO A 653 26.49 -12.55 10.80
CA PRO A 653 26.82 -11.28 10.19
C PRO A 653 27.55 -11.47 8.87
N LEU A 654 27.09 -10.75 7.84
CA LEU A 654 27.89 -10.52 6.64
C LEU A 654 28.99 -9.50 6.94
N GLY A 655 28.60 -8.40 7.60
CA GLY A 655 29.54 -7.43 8.14
C GLY A 655 30.12 -6.50 7.07
N LEU A 656 31.23 -5.85 7.42
CA LEU A 656 32.01 -5.02 6.49
C LEU A 656 33.00 -5.88 5.69
N GLU A 657 33.50 -5.39 4.55
CA GLU A 657 34.46 -6.12 3.70
C GLU A 657 35.69 -6.62 4.49
N ALA A 658 36.19 -5.81 5.41
CA ALA A 658 37.33 -6.17 6.26
C ALA A 658 37.06 -7.36 7.20
N GLU A 659 35.79 -7.72 7.41
CA GLU A 659 35.32 -8.80 8.27
C GLU A 659 35.05 -10.09 7.46
N TRP A 660 35.20 -10.06 6.13
CA TRP A 660 35.00 -11.24 5.28
C TRP A 660 36.07 -12.31 5.52
N PRO A 661 35.70 -13.61 5.43
CA PRO A 661 36.69 -14.68 5.46
C PRO A 661 37.66 -14.55 4.30
N LYS A 662 38.97 -14.72 4.56
CA LYS A 662 40.01 -14.59 3.53
C LYS A 662 40.00 -15.73 2.51
N ASP A 663 39.49 -16.90 2.90
CA ASP A 663 39.63 -18.15 2.14
C ASP A 663 38.38 -18.49 1.31
N HIS A 664 37.21 -17.93 1.62
CA HIS A 664 35.96 -18.18 0.89
C HIS A 664 34.93 -17.06 1.09
N PRO A 665 34.02 -16.83 0.12
CA PRO A 665 32.96 -15.86 0.29
C PRO A 665 31.98 -16.26 1.43
N PRO A 666 31.31 -15.30 2.08
CA PRO A 666 30.34 -15.57 3.15
C PRO A 666 29.15 -16.42 2.67
N ARG A 667 28.68 -17.37 3.47
CA ARG A 667 27.63 -18.33 3.09
C ARG A 667 26.29 -18.02 3.78
N LEU A 668 25.20 -18.42 3.14
CA LEU A 668 23.87 -18.37 3.76
C LEU A 668 23.76 -19.41 4.88
N MET A 669 23.17 -19.01 6.01
CA MET A 669 22.93 -19.92 7.13
C MET A 669 21.51 -20.46 7.06
N MET A 670 21.36 -21.78 6.91
CA MET A 670 20.07 -22.44 6.98
C MET A 670 19.69 -22.67 8.45
N VAL A 671 18.57 -22.08 8.86
CA VAL A 671 18.03 -22.16 10.23
C VAL A 671 16.86 -23.12 10.36
N TYR A 672 16.27 -23.53 9.23
CA TYR A 672 15.21 -24.53 9.16
C TYR A 672 15.27 -25.27 7.82
N ASP A 673 15.35 -26.59 7.84
CA ASP A 673 15.53 -27.46 6.66
C ASP A 673 14.21 -27.90 6.00
N GLY A 674 13.06 -27.43 6.52
CA GLY A 674 11.72 -27.88 6.12
C GLY A 674 11.07 -28.81 7.14
N LYS A 675 11.85 -29.57 7.91
CA LYS A 675 11.40 -30.53 8.92
C LYS A 675 11.74 -30.09 10.35
N SER A 676 12.94 -29.57 10.54
CA SER A 676 13.52 -29.28 11.85
C SER A 676 14.40 -28.03 11.82
N LEU A 677 14.66 -27.47 13.01
CA LEU A 677 15.59 -26.35 13.14
C LEU A 677 17.03 -26.87 13.03
N CYS A 678 17.81 -26.23 12.18
CA CYS A 678 19.21 -26.55 11.91
C CYS A 678 20.07 -25.28 12.03
N MET A 679 21.39 -25.42 12.00
CA MET A 679 22.35 -24.31 12.00
C MET A 679 23.50 -24.70 11.08
N GLN A 680 23.18 -24.84 9.80
CA GLN A 680 24.11 -25.36 8.80
C GLN A 680 24.50 -24.22 7.87
N GLU A 681 25.80 -23.99 7.72
CA GLU A 681 26.30 -23.15 6.64
C GLU A 681 26.08 -23.91 5.33
N TRP A 682 25.27 -23.34 4.44
CA TRP A 682 24.96 -24.00 3.19
C TRP A 682 26.24 -24.10 2.32
N GLY A 683 26.58 -25.32 1.89
CA GLY A 683 27.82 -25.64 1.17
C GLY A 683 29.02 -26.05 2.05
N ALA A 684 28.86 -26.22 3.38
CA ALA A 684 29.93 -26.66 4.28
C ALA A 684 30.28 -28.17 4.17
N ASP A 685 29.33 -29.01 3.74
CA ASP A 685 29.47 -30.47 3.73
C ASP A 685 29.96 -31.05 2.40
N GLY A 686 30.75 -30.29 1.64
CA GLY A 686 31.20 -30.68 0.29
C GLY A 686 30.10 -30.58 -0.78
N GLU A 687 28.92 -30.07 -0.43
CA GLU A 687 27.96 -29.57 -1.42
C GLU A 687 28.50 -28.28 -2.04
N PRO A 688 28.33 -28.07 -3.37
CA PRO A 688 28.75 -26.83 -4.01
C PRO A 688 28.07 -25.65 -3.29
N PRO A 689 28.74 -24.49 -3.14
CA PRO A 689 28.13 -23.30 -2.56
C PRO A 689 26.99 -22.81 -3.46
N LEU A 690 25.80 -23.40 -3.31
CA LEU A 690 24.60 -22.95 -4.03
C LEU A 690 24.25 -21.58 -3.47
N GLY A 691 24.34 -20.58 -4.36
CA GLY A 691 24.30 -19.17 -4.02
C GLY A 691 25.49 -18.36 -4.55
N PHE A 692 26.50 -18.99 -5.18
CA PHE A 692 27.63 -18.25 -5.78
C PHE A 692 28.04 -18.68 -7.18
N VAL A 693 27.38 -19.68 -7.74
CA VAL A 693 27.91 -20.33 -8.93
C VAL A 693 26.80 -20.35 -9.98
N LYS A 694 26.62 -19.23 -10.68
CA LYS A 694 26.02 -19.30 -12.01
C LYS A 694 26.99 -20.20 -12.80
N ARG A 695 26.63 -21.42 -13.17
CA ARG A 695 27.47 -22.15 -14.12
C ARG A 695 27.58 -21.30 -15.38
N VAL A 696 28.77 -21.14 -15.92
CA VAL A 696 28.94 -20.38 -17.17
C VAL A 696 28.57 -21.31 -18.30
N LEU A 697 27.54 -20.95 -19.07
CA LEU A 697 27.30 -21.57 -20.36
C LEU A 697 28.11 -20.81 -21.40
N HIS A 698 29.12 -21.47 -21.95
CA HIS A 698 29.89 -20.96 -23.08
C HIS A 698 29.59 -21.82 -24.30
N THR A 699 29.06 -21.22 -25.36
CA THR A 699 28.66 -21.94 -26.57
C THR A 699 29.36 -21.35 -27.78
N VAL A 700 29.93 -22.23 -28.61
CA VAL A 700 30.63 -21.89 -29.85
C VAL A 700 30.00 -22.66 -31.01
N PHE A 701 29.36 -21.94 -31.92
CA PHE A 701 28.80 -22.46 -33.17
C PHE A 701 29.83 -22.35 -34.29
N LEU A 702 29.99 -23.44 -35.05
CA LEU A 702 31.06 -23.63 -36.02
C LEU A 702 30.50 -24.03 -37.39
N PRO A 703 30.85 -23.33 -38.48
CA PRO A 703 30.50 -23.72 -39.84
C PRO A 703 31.51 -24.75 -40.37
N MET A 704 31.13 -26.03 -40.32
CA MET A 704 31.98 -27.16 -40.72
C MET A 704 31.23 -28.16 -41.62
N PRO A 705 30.81 -27.77 -42.83
CA PRO A 705 30.03 -28.64 -43.72
C PRO A 705 30.83 -29.86 -44.23
N GLY A 706 32.17 -29.82 -44.18
CA GLY A 706 33.06 -30.84 -44.71
C GLY A 706 33.74 -31.77 -43.67
N LEU A 707 33.29 -31.78 -42.41
CA LEU A 707 33.89 -32.63 -41.37
C LEU A 707 33.58 -34.12 -41.62
N ARG A 708 34.60 -34.92 -41.91
CA ARG A 708 34.46 -36.36 -42.19
C ARG A 708 34.54 -37.19 -40.90
N GLU A 709 33.94 -38.38 -40.90
CA GLU A 709 33.99 -39.31 -39.75
C GLU A 709 35.41 -39.65 -39.28
N ILE A 710 36.37 -39.74 -40.20
CA ILE A 710 37.77 -40.04 -39.90
C ILE A 710 38.40 -38.92 -39.05
N ASP A 711 38.03 -37.67 -39.35
CA ASP A 711 38.53 -36.49 -38.67
C ASP A 711 37.78 -36.25 -37.34
N LEU A 712 36.51 -36.69 -37.24
CA LEU A 712 35.71 -36.65 -36.01
C LEU A 712 36.36 -37.39 -34.83
N ARG A 713 37.10 -38.47 -35.09
CA ARG A 713 37.84 -39.21 -34.05
C ARG A 713 38.87 -38.33 -33.36
N LYS A 714 39.57 -37.47 -34.11
CA LYS A 714 40.56 -36.54 -33.56
C LYS A 714 39.90 -35.46 -32.72
N VAL A 715 38.77 -34.93 -33.19
CA VAL A 715 37.97 -33.93 -32.45
C VAL A 715 37.44 -34.51 -31.13
N LYS A 716 36.93 -35.75 -31.14
CA LYS A 716 36.47 -36.44 -29.91
C LYS A 716 37.60 -36.69 -28.91
N LEU A 717 38.79 -37.03 -29.38
CA LEU A 717 39.95 -37.22 -28.51
C LEU A 717 40.41 -35.90 -27.86
N ALA A 718 40.34 -34.79 -28.60
CA ALA A 718 40.61 -33.46 -28.06
C ALA A 718 39.53 -33.03 -27.04
N LEU A 719 38.24 -33.33 -27.32
CA LEU A 719 37.13 -33.06 -26.40
C LEU A 719 37.31 -33.78 -25.05
N GLN A 720 37.72 -35.06 -25.08
CA GLN A 720 37.98 -35.83 -23.84
C GLN A 720 39.07 -35.19 -22.97
N LYS A 721 40.07 -34.52 -23.57
CA LYS A 721 41.10 -33.80 -22.82
C LYS A 721 40.54 -32.51 -22.18
N LEU A 722 39.55 -31.87 -22.80
CA LEU A 722 38.86 -30.72 -22.20
C LEU A 722 38.01 -31.13 -21.00
N GLU A 723 37.30 -32.27 -21.09
CA GLU A 723 36.49 -32.82 -20.00
C GLU A 723 37.30 -33.28 -18.78
N GLN A 724 38.61 -33.52 -18.95
CA GLN A 724 39.51 -33.85 -17.83
C GLN A 724 39.87 -32.64 -16.97
N LEU A 725 39.55 -31.42 -17.42
CA LEU A 725 39.79 -30.21 -16.63
C LEU A 725 38.75 -30.10 -15.50
N PRO A 726 39.18 -29.73 -14.28
CA PRO A 726 38.27 -29.60 -13.16
C PRO A 726 37.23 -28.52 -13.43
N GLY A 727 35.97 -28.81 -13.10
CA GLY A 727 34.85 -27.88 -13.24
C GLY A 727 34.40 -27.62 -14.68
N ILE A 728 34.79 -28.46 -15.66
CA ILE A 728 34.38 -28.34 -17.06
C ILE A 728 33.54 -29.54 -17.49
N LEU A 729 32.37 -29.26 -18.05
CA LEU A 729 31.60 -30.21 -18.87
C LEU A 729 31.61 -29.71 -20.32
N ALA A 730 31.93 -30.59 -21.26
CA ALA A 730 32.04 -30.23 -22.67
C ALA A 730 31.26 -31.20 -23.54
N SER A 731 30.59 -30.68 -24.57
CA SER A 731 29.92 -31.49 -25.59
C SER A 731 30.16 -30.88 -26.96
N PHE A 732 30.43 -31.73 -27.95
CA PHE A 732 30.59 -31.31 -29.34
C PHE A 732 29.70 -32.15 -30.23
N GLU A 733 28.69 -31.52 -30.83
CA GLU A 733 27.64 -32.20 -31.59
C GLU A 733 27.35 -31.50 -32.91
N ARG A 734 26.86 -32.28 -33.89
CA ARG A 734 26.29 -31.73 -35.13
C ARG A 734 24.92 -31.13 -34.81
N LEU A 735 24.63 -29.95 -35.36
CA LEU A 735 23.30 -29.34 -35.27
C LEU A 735 22.30 -30.22 -36.04
N GLY A 736 21.14 -30.50 -35.44
CA GLY A 736 20.21 -31.52 -35.93
C GLY A 736 19.71 -32.40 -34.78
N CYS A 737 19.11 -33.54 -35.05
CA CYS A 737 18.85 -34.58 -34.05
C CYS A 737 19.59 -35.86 -34.44
N ARG A 738 19.65 -36.87 -33.57
CA ARG A 738 20.26 -38.17 -33.92
C ARG A 738 19.71 -38.79 -35.20
N LYS A 739 18.46 -38.49 -35.56
CA LYS A 739 17.74 -39.08 -36.71
C LYS A 739 17.66 -38.17 -37.93
N LYS A 740 17.90 -36.86 -37.80
CA LYS A 740 17.65 -35.86 -38.86
C LYS A 740 18.71 -34.77 -38.81
N ASP A 741 19.17 -34.33 -39.97
CA ASP A 741 20.04 -33.15 -40.06
C ASP A 741 19.27 -31.86 -39.76
N LYS A 742 20.02 -30.76 -39.62
CA LYS A 742 19.48 -29.44 -39.32
C LYS A 742 18.43 -29.03 -40.35
N GLU A 743 18.70 -29.23 -41.64
CA GLU A 743 17.87 -28.79 -42.74
C GLU A 743 16.52 -29.52 -42.78
N THR A 744 16.53 -30.83 -42.54
CA THR A 744 15.30 -31.63 -42.47
C THR A 744 14.47 -31.24 -41.25
N LEU A 745 15.12 -30.99 -40.12
CA LEU A 745 14.42 -30.63 -38.89
C LEU A 745 13.84 -29.21 -38.93
N SER A 746 14.56 -28.25 -39.52
CA SER A 746 14.10 -26.86 -39.69
C SER A 746 12.75 -26.80 -40.42
N LYS A 747 12.59 -27.65 -41.44
CA LYS A 747 11.34 -27.77 -42.21
C LYS A 747 10.18 -28.31 -41.39
N GLU A 748 10.43 -29.21 -40.46
CA GLU A 748 9.38 -29.83 -39.61
C GLU A 748 9.03 -28.97 -38.40
N ALA A 749 10.00 -28.25 -37.83
CA ALA A 749 9.82 -27.45 -36.62
C ALA A 749 9.19 -26.07 -36.88
N LEU A 750 8.82 -25.74 -38.13
CA LEU A 750 8.23 -24.46 -38.56
C LEU A 750 9.14 -23.23 -38.30
N PHE A 751 10.45 -23.42 -38.15
CA PHE A 751 11.43 -22.34 -38.06
C PHE A 751 12.17 -22.23 -39.40
N PRO A 752 11.95 -21.16 -40.20
CA PRO A 752 12.38 -21.12 -41.60
C PRO A 752 13.90 -21.04 -41.79
N GLU A 753 14.68 -20.59 -40.78
CA GLU A 753 16.14 -20.44 -40.87
C GLU A 753 16.82 -20.72 -39.50
N LEU A 754 17.17 -21.97 -39.20
CA LEU A 754 17.93 -22.30 -37.98
C LEU A 754 19.45 -22.14 -38.22
N SER A 755 20.10 -21.34 -37.36
CA SER A 755 21.56 -21.17 -37.19
C SER A 755 22.41 -20.86 -38.45
N GLY A 756 21.83 -20.36 -39.55
CA GLY A 756 22.58 -19.90 -40.73
C GLY A 756 23.51 -20.97 -41.33
N GLU A 757 24.79 -20.63 -41.54
CA GLU A 757 25.82 -21.56 -42.08
C GLU A 757 26.41 -22.52 -41.02
N MET A 758 26.01 -22.39 -39.75
CA MET A 758 26.55 -23.21 -38.66
C MET A 758 26.09 -24.65 -38.80
N SER A 759 27.01 -25.60 -38.61
CA SER A 759 26.72 -27.03 -38.73
C SER A 759 27.04 -27.84 -37.46
N HIS A 760 27.91 -27.35 -36.58
CA HIS A 760 28.25 -27.99 -35.31
C HIS A 760 28.30 -26.97 -34.17
N ALA A 761 28.18 -27.44 -32.94
CA ALA A 761 28.36 -26.61 -31.75
C ALA A 761 29.23 -27.31 -30.70
N LEU A 762 30.16 -26.54 -30.13
CA LEU A 762 30.79 -26.85 -28.85
C LEU A 762 29.98 -26.16 -27.75
N THR A 763 29.45 -26.94 -26.81
CA THR A 763 28.76 -26.45 -25.63
C THR A 763 29.59 -26.77 -24.40
N LEU A 764 30.04 -25.74 -23.69
CA LEU A 764 30.78 -25.86 -22.44
C LEU A 764 29.93 -25.34 -21.28
N VAL A 765 29.90 -26.11 -20.20
CA VAL A 765 29.37 -25.68 -18.92
C VAL A 765 30.53 -25.67 -17.93
N ALA A 766 31.00 -24.47 -17.60
CA ALA A 766 32.00 -24.29 -16.56
C ALA A 766 31.31 -24.09 -15.21
N GLU A 767 31.87 -24.64 -14.14
CA GLU A 767 31.37 -24.40 -12.78
C GLU A 767 31.45 -22.90 -12.47
N ASP A 768 32.61 -22.28 -12.65
CA ASP A 768 32.79 -20.84 -12.42
C ASP A 768 33.61 -20.16 -13.54
N LEU A 769 33.77 -18.84 -13.41
CA LEU A 769 34.51 -18.04 -14.38
C LEU A 769 36.00 -18.40 -14.41
N ASP A 770 36.59 -18.79 -13.29
CA ASP A 770 38.01 -19.13 -13.21
C ASP A 770 38.30 -20.48 -13.88
N SER A 771 37.37 -21.43 -13.78
CA SER A 771 37.38 -22.69 -14.52
C SER A 771 37.34 -22.44 -16.02
N LEU A 772 36.46 -21.54 -16.49
CA LEU A 772 36.41 -21.16 -17.91
C LEU A 772 37.72 -20.48 -18.37
N LYS A 773 38.28 -19.56 -17.59
CA LYS A 773 39.58 -18.93 -17.87
C LYS A 773 40.69 -19.98 -17.93
N GLY A 774 40.70 -20.91 -16.98
CA GLY A 774 41.63 -22.02 -16.90
C GLY A 774 41.57 -22.86 -18.17
N LEU A 775 40.37 -23.21 -18.63
CA LEU A 775 40.16 -23.92 -19.89
C LEU A 775 40.72 -23.14 -21.08
N LEU A 776 40.31 -21.88 -21.28
CA LEU A 776 40.74 -21.10 -22.45
C LEU A 776 42.27 -20.86 -22.48
N ARG A 777 42.91 -20.84 -21.31
CA ARG A 777 44.37 -20.70 -21.19
C ARG A 777 45.14 -22.01 -21.29
N SER A 778 44.46 -23.15 -21.13
CA SER A 778 45.07 -24.48 -21.08
C SER A 778 45.72 -24.91 -22.40
N ASP A 779 46.73 -25.78 -22.31
CA ASP A 779 47.31 -26.44 -23.48
C ASP A 779 46.32 -27.38 -24.17
N ALA A 780 45.38 -27.97 -23.42
CA ALA A 780 44.31 -28.79 -23.99
C ALA A 780 43.43 -27.98 -24.96
N TYR A 781 43.10 -26.73 -24.61
CA TYR A 781 42.36 -25.86 -25.51
C TYR A 781 43.23 -25.36 -26.68
N LYS A 782 44.41 -24.80 -26.38
CA LYS A 782 45.25 -24.12 -27.40
C LYS A 782 45.97 -25.07 -28.36
N ARG A 783 46.46 -26.22 -27.87
CA ARG A 783 47.33 -27.13 -28.64
C ARG A 783 46.65 -28.40 -29.12
N GLU A 784 45.50 -28.74 -28.55
CA GLU A 784 44.78 -29.97 -28.92
C GLU A 784 43.45 -29.64 -29.60
N TRP A 785 42.57 -28.90 -28.91
CA TRP A 785 41.26 -28.54 -29.45
C TRP A 785 41.34 -27.64 -30.68
N MET A 786 42.02 -26.48 -30.58
CA MET A 786 42.10 -25.54 -31.70
C MET A 786 42.69 -26.17 -32.96
N PRO A 787 43.83 -26.90 -32.93
CA PRO A 787 44.36 -27.55 -34.14
C PRO A 787 43.48 -28.67 -34.70
N ALA A 788 42.69 -29.35 -33.86
CA ALA A 788 41.77 -30.39 -34.31
C ALA A 788 40.56 -29.82 -35.07
N VAL A 789 40.11 -28.60 -34.73
CA VAL A 789 38.89 -28.00 -35.26
C VAL A 789 39.16 -27.00 -36.39
N SER A 790 40.16 -26.13 -36.23
CA SER A 790 40.45 -25.02 -37.17
C SER A 790 40.54 -25.42 -38.65
N PRO A 791 41.13 -26.56 -39.06
CA PRO A 791 41.20 -26.95 -40.48
C PRO A 791 39.83 -27.14 -41.16
N HIS A 792 38.80 -27.44 -40.37
CA HIS A 792 37.45 -27.76 -40.83
C HIS A 792 36.49 -26.58 -40.82
N VAL A 793 36.84 -25.49 -40.13
CA VAL A 793 36.03 -24.27 -40.07
C VAL A 793 36.10 -23.53 -41.41
N ARG A 794 34.93 -23.17 -41.95
CA ARG A 794 34.76 -22.47 -43.22
C ARG A 794 33.74 -21.34 -43.02
N GLY A 795 34.21 -20.17 -42.58
CA GLY A 795 33.38 -19.00 -42.30
C GLY A 795 33.63 -18.41 -40.91
N GLU A 796 32.84 -17.41 -40.55
CA GLU A 796 32.85 -16.82 -39.20
C GLU A 796 32.15 -17.75 -38.21
N LEU A 797 32.75 -17.92 -37.03
CA LEU A 797 32.13 -18.64 -35.91
C LEU A 797 31.28 -17.70 -35.08
N LEU A 798 30.31 -18.24 -34.34
CA LEU A 798 29.54 -17.48 -33.37
C LEU A 798 29.82 -18.01 -31.97
N ALA A 799 30.25 -17.15 -31.05
CA ALA A 799 30.52 -17.54 -29.67
C ALA A 799 29.95 -16.52 -28.68
N PHE A 800 29.40 -17.02 -27.58
CA PHE A 800 28.94 -16.19 -26.49
C PHE A 800 29.02 -16.92 -25.14
N CYS A 801 29.00 -16.13 -24.07
CA CYS A 801 28.91 -16.58 -22.70
C CYS A 801 27.66 -16.00 -22.05
N MET A 802 26.98 -16.84 -21.28
CA MET A 802 25.85 -16.42 -20.47
C MET A 802 25.82 -17.21 -19.17
N PRO A 803 25.12 -16.71 -18.12
CA PRO A 803 24.68 -17.57 -17.04
C PRO A 803 23.89 -18.76 -17.60
N LEU A 804 24.16 -19.97 -17.14
CA LEU A 804 23.41 -21.15 -17.57
C LEU A 804 21.90 -20.94 -17.39
N GLY A 805 21.47 -20.45 -16.21
CA GLY A 805 20.10 -20.04 -15.94
C GLY A 805 19.03 -21.13 -16.08
N LEU A 806 19.42 -22.39 -16.34
CA LEU A 806 18.57 -23.54 -16.59
C LEU A 806 18.61 -24.50 -15.41
N ASP A 807 17.45 -25.02 -15.01
CA ASP A 807 17.38 -26.07 -14.00
C ASP A 807 17.73 -27.43 -14.63
N LEU A 808 18.88 -27.99 -14.24
CA LEU A 808 19.39 -29.26 -14.75
C LEU A 808 18.89 -30.48 -13.96
N VAL A 809 18.12 -30.31 -12.87
CA VAL A 809 17.78 -31.37 -11.90
C VAL A 809 16.96 -32.53 -12.50
N THR A 810 16.38 -32.39 -13.70
CA THR A 810 15.48 -33.40 -14.29
C THR A 810 16.04 -34.22 -15.46
N ALA A 811 17.33 -34.14 -15.79
CA ALA A 811 17.95 -35.01 -16.80
C ALA A 811 18.22 -36.44 -16.28
N LYS A 812 17.19 -37.16 -15.82
CA LYS A 812 17.25 -38.62 -15.53
C LYS A 812 17.05 -39.48 -16.78
N LYS A 813 16.85 -38.88 -17.96
CA LYS A 813 16.82 -39.56 -19.25
C LYS A 813 18.10 -39.26 -20.03
N PRO A 814 18.60 -40.21 -20.84
CA PRO A 814 19.73 -39.94 -21.73
C PRO A 814 19.31 -38.88 -22.75
N ASP A 815 20.13 -37.84 -22.90
CA ASP A 815 20.13 -36.85 -23.99
C ASP A 815 19.05 -35.73 -23.93
N PRO A 816 19.19 -34.72 -23.05
CA PRO A 816 18.37 -33.51 -23.09
C PRO A 816 18.72 -32.60 -24.29
N ALA A 817 17.71 -31.93 -24.84
CA ALA A 817 17.84 -30.99 -25.94
C ALA A 817 18.00 -29.55 -25.47
N LEU A 818 18.94 -28.82 -26.06
CA LEU A 818 19.16 -27.41 -25.78
C LEU A 818 18.86 -26.56 -27.02
N LEU A 819 17.83 -25.72 -26.98
CA LEU A 819 17.59 -24.70 -28.00
C LEU A 819 18.00 -23.34 -27.45
N LEU A 820 18.78 -22.59 -28.23
CA LEU A 820 19.27 -21.27 -27.90
C LEU A 820 18.75 -20.27 -28.93
N PHE A 821 17.97 -19.28 -28.49
CA PHE A 821 17.50 -18.21 -29.35
C PHE A 821 18.36 -16.98 -29.09
N GLY A 822 19.12 -16.56 -30.09
CA GLY A 822 19.95 -15.36 -30.02
C GLY A 822 19.09 -14.12 -30.20
N LEU A 823 19.12 -13.20 -29.22
CA LEU A 823 18.33 -11.96 -29.27
C LEU A 823 19.25 -10.74 -29.41
N ARG A 824 18.89 -9.85 -30.35
CA ARG A 824 19.42 -8.48 -30.45
C ARG A 824 18.37 -7.51 -29.95
N LEU A 825 18.32 -7.31 -28.63
CA LEU A 825 17.42 -6.32 -28.04
C LEU A 825 17.93 -4.90 -28.31
N GLY A 826 17.01 -3.96 -28.55
CA GLY A 826 17.33 -2.55 -28.78
C GLY A 826 17.93 -1.89 -27.54
N PRO A 827 18.68 -0.79 -27.70
CA PRO A 827 19.40 -0.12 -26.60
C PRO A 827 18.49 0.41 -25.49
N GLU A 828 17.20 0.58 -25.76
CA GLU A 828 16.16 0.96 -24.80
C GLU A 828 15.79 -0.16 -23.81
N VAL A 829 16.03 -1.44 -24.13
CA VAL A 829 15.69 -2.58 -23.28
C VAL A 829 16.90 -2.97 -22.43
N LYS A 830 17.02 -2.35 -21.26
CA LYS A 830 18.04 -2.69 -20.25
C LYS A 830 17.56 -3.79 -19.30
N ASP A 831 18.49 -4.47 -18.63
CA ASP A 831 18.19 -5.50 -17.63
C ASP A 831 17.27 -5.02 -16.49
N ASP A 832 17.29 -3.70 -16.18
CA ASP A 832 16.47 -3.06 -15.16
C ASP A 832 15.20 -2.37 -15.72
N SER A 833 14.93 -2.52 -17.02
CA SER A 833 13.75 -1.91 -17.68
C SER A 833 12.46 -2.68 -17.40
N ASP A 834 11.33 -1.96 -17.45
CA ASP A 834 9.99 -2.55 -17.32
C ASP A 834 9.70 -3.55 -18.44
N GLU A 835 10.20 -3.30 -19.64
CA GLU A 835 10.10 -4.16 -20.82
C GLU A 835 10.76 -5.51 -20.56
N PHE A 836 12.01 -5.51 -20.06
CA PHE A 836 12.72 -6.73 -19.71
C PHE A 836 12.03 -7.48 -18.55
N GLY A 837 11.50 -6.73 -17.57
CA GLY A 837 10.69 -7.29 -16.50
C GLY A 837 9.42 -8.02 -16.99
N LYS A 838 8.78 -7.54 -18.07
CA LYS A 838 7.66 -8.24 -18.71
C LYS A 838 8.12 -9.52 -19.40
N MET A 839 9.28 -9.51 -20.06
CA MET A 839 9.87 -10.69 -20.69
C MET A 839 10.18 -11.79 -19.65
N GLN A 840 10.83 -11.42 -18.54
CA GLN A 840 11.11 -12.36 -17.43
C GLN A 840 9.84 -13.00 -16.85
N LYS A 841 8.74 -12.22 -16.71
CA LYS A 841 7.43 -12.77 -16.30
C LYS A 841 6.86 -13.76 -17.31
N ALA A 842 7.08 -13.55 -18.60
CA ALA A 842 6.66 -14.50 -19.63
C ALA A 842 7.45 -15.81 -19.54
N VAL A 843 8.77 -15.74 -19.32
CA VAL A 843 9.64 -16.91 -19.07
C VAL A 843 9.13 -17.70 -17.86
N GLU A 844 8.80 -17.01 -16.77
CA GLU A 844 8.23 -17.62 -15.57
C GLU A 844 6.89 -18.31 -15.86
N ALA A 845 6.02 -17.70 -16.67
CA ALA A 845 4.75 -18.29 -17.06
C ALA A 845 4.93 -19.56 -17.90
N ILE A 846 5.93 -19.60 -18.79
CA ILE A 846 6.25 -20.78 -19.61
C ILE A 846 6.71 -21.94 -18.71
N ASN A 847 7.59 -21.68 -17.75
CA ASN A 847 8.06 -22.70 -16.80
C ASN A 847 6.93 -23.25 -15.90
N LYS A 848 5.79 -22.55 -15.79
CA LYS A 848 4.62 -22.97 -14.99
C LYS A 848 3.49 -23.58 -15.82
N LEU A 849 3.70 -23.84 -17.10
CA LEU A 849 2.65 -24.40 -17.96
C LEU A 849 2.26 -25.82 -17.48
N PRO A 850 0.96 -26.12 -17.36
CA PRO A 850 0.51 -27.42 -16.87
C PRO A 850 0.99 -28.56 -17.77
N GLY A 851 1.64 -29.57 -17.19
CA GLY A 851 2.16 -30.75 -17.90
C GLY A 851 3.59 -30.61 -18.44
N VAL A 852 4.22 -29.45 -18.21
CA VAL A 852 5.60 -29.12 -18.60
C VAL A 852 6.60 -29.34 -17.46
N ASP A 853 6.14 -29.40 -16.21
CA ASP A 853 6.96 -29.66 -15.01
C ASP A 853 7.88 -30.87 -15.19
N GLY A 854 9.19 -30.61 -15.13
CA GLY A 854 10.24 -31.61 -15.29
C GLY A 854 10.47 -32.14 -16.72
N LYS A 855 9.82 -31.55 -17.73
CA LYS A 855 10.02 -31.88 -19.16
C LYS A 855 10.63 -30.74 -19.98
N LEU A 856 10.49 -29.51 -19.52
CA LEU A 856 11.03 -28.30 -20.16
C LEU A 856 11.53 -27.34 -19.08
N SER A 857 12.64 -26.66 -19.32
CA SER A 857 13.13 -25.53 -18.54
C SER A 857 13.52 -24.42 -19.50
N VAL A 858 13.03 -23.20 -19.27
CA VAL A 858 13.38 -22.03 -20.09
C VAL A 858 14.02 -20.92 -19.27
N ALA A 859 14.92 -20.17 -19.90
CA ALA A 859 15.64 -19.07 -19.29
C ALA A 859 15.86 -17.94 -20.30
N LEU A 860 15.78 -16.69 -19.87
CA LEU A 860 16.24 -15.53 -20.64
C LEU A 860 17.35 -14.87 -19.86
N GLN A 861 18.55 -14.79 -20.44
CA GLN A 861 19.72 -14.23 -19.78
C GLN A 861 20.42 -13.21 -20.70
N PRO A 862 20.96 -12.12 -20.15
CA PRO A 862 21.89 -11.27 -20.88
C PRO A 862 23.18 -12.04 -21.17
N LEU A 863 23.85 -11.68 -22.26
CA LEU A 863 25.22 -12.10 -22.48
C LEU A 863 26.14 -11.40 -21.48
N GLY A 864 27.17 -12.11 -21.04
CA GLY A 864 28.00 -11.70 -19.91
C GLY A 864 27.93 -12.72 -18.79
N PHE A 865 28.52 -12.39 -17.64
CA PHE A 865 28.57 -13.32 -16.53
C PHE A 865 28.89 -12.63 -15.20
N GLY A 866 28.08 -12.90 -14.18
CA GLY A 866 28.25 -12.29 -12.86
C GLY A 866 28.13 -10.77 -12.94
N ARG A 867 29.20 -10.07 -12.55
CA ARG A 867 29.30 -8.60 -12.60
C ARG A 867 29.73 -8.04 -13.97
N PHE A 868 30.22 -8.90 -14.86
CA PHE A 868 30.79 -8.46 -16.13
C PHE A 868 29.70 -8.41 -17.19
N SER A 869 29.49 -7.23 -17.77
CA SER A 869 28.76 -7.11 -19.04
C SER A 869 29.48 -7.90 -20.14
N HIS A 870 28.79 -8.21 -21.24
CA HIS A 870 29.40 -8.95 -22.35
C HIS A 870 30.77 -8.39 -22.81
N PRO A 871 30.95 -7.07 -23.05
CA PRO A 871 32.26 -6.53 -23.43
C PRO A 871 33.33 -6.66 -22.34
N GLU A 872 32.95 -6.45 -21.08
CA GLU A 872 33.89 -6.56 -19.94
C GLU A 872 34.31 -8.01 -19.72
N LEU A 873 33.40 -8.96 -19.93
CA LEU A 873 33.69 -10.38 -19.83
C LEU A 873 34.67 -10.81 -20.92
N LEU A 874 34.49 -10.36 -22.16
CA LEU A 874 35.42 -10.65 -23.26
C LEU A 874 36.82 -10.09 -22.97
N ALA A 875 36.91 -8.87 -22.42
CA ALA A 875 38.17 -8.28 -21.99
C ALA A 875 38.83 -9.10 -20.87
N GLU A 876 38.06 -9.58 -19.90
CA GLU A 876 38.53 -10.41 -18.79
C GLU A 876 38.99 -11.81 -19.24
N LEU A 877 38.32 -12.38 -20.24
CA LEU A 877 38.69 -13.66 -20.86
C LEU A 877 39.86 -13.50 -21.87
N GLY A 878 40.09 -12.29 -22.37
CA GLY A 878 41.12 -11.99 -23.38
C GLY A 878 40.78 -12.60 -24.75
N VAL A 879 39.50 -12.57 -25.13
CA VAL A 879 38.99 -13.14 -26.39
C VAL A 879 38.25 -12.09 -27.22
N GLU A 880 38.24 -12.28 -28.53
CA GLU A 880 37.55 -11.39 -29.48
C GLU A 880 36.02 -11.61 -29.45
N ASP A 881 35.26 -10.57 -29.82
CA ASP A 881 33.80 -10.65 -29.86
C ASP A 881 33.32 -11.38 -31.11
N HIS A 882 32.86 -12.61 -30.93
CA HIS A 882 32.19 -13.41 -31.95
C HIS A 882 30.69 -13.57 -31.67
N SER A 883 30.08 -12.70 -30.88
CA SER A 883 28.65 -12.78 -30.57
C SER A 883 27.72 -12.31 -31.69
N ALA A 884 28.28 -11.77 -32.78
CA ALA A 884 27.53 -11.12 -33.86
C ALA A 884 26.50 -10.10 -33.34
N GLY A 885 26.85 -9.31 -32.33
CA GLY A 885 25.99 -8.25 -31.78
C GLY A 885 24.75 -8.75 -31.03
N LEU A 886 24.72 -10.03 -30.64
CA LEU A 886 23.73 -10.55 -29.71
C LEU A 886 23.88 -9.85 -28.35
N THR A 887 22.76 -9.59 -27.69
CA THR A 887 22.76 -8.99 -26.35
C THR A 887 22.21 -9.94 -25.30
N HIS A 888 21.31 -10.83 -25.69
CA HIS A 888 20.65 -11.79 -24.80
C HIS A 888 20.49 -13.14 -25.48
N CYS A 889 20.28 -14.17 -24.68
CA CYS A 889 19.91 -15.49 -25.15
C CYS A 889 18.69 -16.00 -24.39
N PHE A 890 17.69 -16.47 -25.14
CA PHE A 890 16.57 -17.24 -24.61
C PHE A 890 16.87 -18.73 -24.80
N ALA A 891 17.17 -19.41 -23.70
CA ALA A 891 17.53 -20.82 -23.67
C ALA A 891 16.33 -21.69 -23.30
N VAL A 892 16.19 -22.83 -23.98
CA VAL A 892 15.13 -23.81 -23.76
C VAL A 892 15.75 -25.20 -23.67
N LEU A 893 15.64 -25.83 -22.51
CA LEU A 893 16.07 -27.19 -22.25
C LEU A 893 14.85 -28.12 -22.26
N SER A 894 14.85 -29.15 -23.09
CA SER A 894 13.74 -30.12 -23.23
C SER A 894 14.20 -31.55 -23.02
N VAL A 895 13.37 -32.38 -22.39
CA VAL A 895 13.66 -33.80 -22.08
C VAL A 895 13.24 -34.77 -23.22
N HIS A 896 12.96 -34.24 -24.41
CA HIS A 896 12.64 -35.02 -25.61
C HIS A 896 13.81 -35.01 -26.62
N GLU A 897 13.94 -36.08 -27.43
CA GLU A 897 15.06 -36.38 -28.37
C GLU A 897 15.41 -35.27 -29.39
N TRP A 898 16.22 -34.27 -29.04
CA TRP A 898 16.68 -33.22 -29.96
C TRP A 898 18.13 -32.80 -29.58
N SER A 899 19.03 -32.48 -30.52
CA SER A 899 20.39 -32.00 -30.17
C SER A 899 20.39 -30.48 -29.91
N CYS A 900 21.57 -29.87 -29.73
CA CYS A 900 21.72 -28.43 -29.57
C CYS A 900 21.31 -27.68 -30.86
N PHE A 901 20.56 -26.57 -30.75
CA PHE A 901 20.20 -25.68 -31.86
C PHE A 901 20.37 -24.22 -31.49
N MET A 902 20.62 -23.39 -32.50
CA MET A 902 20.52 -21.95 -32.38
C MET A 902 19.54 -21.40 -33.41
N CYS A 903 18.69 -20.47 -33.00
CA CYS A 903 17.80 -19.72 -33.87
C CYS A 903 18.12 -18.23 -33.80
#